data_AF-A0A507B6G1-F1
#
_entry.id   AF-A0A507B6G1-F1
#
_cell.length_a   1.000
_cell.length_b   1.000
_cell.length_c   1.000
_cell.angle_alpha   90.00
_cell.angle_beta   90.00
_cell.angle_gamma   90.00
#
_symmetry.space_group_name_H-M   'P 1'
#
loop_
_entity.id
_entity.type
_entity.pdbx_description
1 polymer ?
#
loop_
_entity_poly.entity_id
_entity_poly.type
_entity_poly.pdbx_seq_one_letter_code
_entity_poly.pdbx_strand_id
1 'polypeptide(L)'
;MGVSLSTARWLAPASFLIDFAAQNYGMLSSPNMKDVHDAHLSFFSPQPFFIAGFFFPQQLFQLAWLWKLYKTPNGAEATDSDVATMVDFAPFYSLGNICIATWMIFWNQSELKTANIFVTVNSLAQLYFVFARLPPMNLRSRTSVLTHVVAKTFAGIGVLDLLHNSSVAYFDHQTTGPSTLVKVLTGVGFGVVASCSDWIFGGCLVYDLVALAVGQGIYGNQGWSRLLGAYAVGTAAIVGAKNWIRPPSGTVNLLNALDTLGFNTYHLSVMMKNGPPDAKLVGEALDAVVYEKGGHYTRQDFDKLLGNYDSRITQSVVEMPGLMFEDIYAAYPEAKYILTERDPDKWVRSWRDTLGQRLLLGRKLPLFLFRVFNSHLNESHLVLERMLDQWTGGRFLTAEGLEHSRQYYIDYVANVKATIPPENLLVLNLEKGFGWQDICQFLDKDIPDQPWPDKNQLEAFQAFIDSLCDPLIEKAMNHTLSLTGKTALVTGSGREGGIGAGIARALAKNGASVAIHHVSNESRESAQKIASELAKDFGVRTAVVQGAVQDQNATTAMVEQALKGLGADYLDILINNAGGTGPQSLLDATPEQLESQFSANVFDTVYMIQAAVKVGKMPKGGRIINIGSAGSKLAAAYNGIYAASKAAQDCMTKSWADVEGHHLLLARSGLTAHPP
;
A
#
# COMPACT_ATOMS: atom_id res chain seq x y z
N MET A 1 -18.02 -16.67 6.43
CA MET A 1 -18.73 -17.92 6.74
C MET A 1 -18.09 -18.48 8.02
N GLY A 2 -18.53 -18.05 9.20
CA GLY A 2 -17.94 -18.55 10.45
C GLY A 2 -18.61 -19.87 10.84
N VAL A 3 -17.85 -20.96 10.93
CA VAL A 3 -18.32 -22.24 11.47
C VAL A 3 -17.58 -22.55 12.77
N SER A 4 -18.20 -23.29 13.68
CA SER A 4 -17.52 -23.79 14.87
C SER A 4 -16.53 -24.90 14.51
N LEU A 5 -15.54 -25.16 15.38
CA LEU A 5 -14.62 -26.29 15.21
C LEU A 5 -15.38 -27.62 15.08
N SER A 6 -16.45 -27.82 15.86
CA SER A 6 -17.28 -29.02 15.78
C SER A 6 -17.86 -29.23 14.38
N THR A 7 -18.31 -28.16 13.72
CA THR A 7 -18.83 -28.21 12.36
C THR A 7 -17.71 -28.42 11.34
N ALA A 8 -16.59 -27.70 11.49
CA ALA A 8 -15.43 -27.83 10.60
C ALA A 8 -14.89 -29.28 10.55
N ARG A 9 -14.87 -29.98 11.69
CA ARG A 9 -14.41 -31.39 11.78
C ARG A 9 -15.24 -32.38 10.96
N TRP A 10 -16.47 -32.05 10.62
CA TRP A 10 -17.32 -32.91 9.79
C TRP A 10 -17.42 -32.39 8.37
N LEU A 11 -17.57 -31.07 8.22
CA LEU A 11 -17.74 -30.42 6.93
C LEU A 11 -16.55 -30.66 5.99
N ALA A 12 -15.32 -30.43 6.47
CA ALA A 12 -14.12 -30.54 5.64
C ALA A 12 -13.80 -32.00 5.23
N PRO A 13 -13.83 -33.00 6.13
CA PRO A 13 -13.64 -34.38 5.71
C PRO A 13 -14.75 -34.90 4.80
N ALA A 14 -16.02 -34.54 5.05
CA ALA A 14 -17.12 -34.96 4.19
C ALA A 14 -16.99 -34.39 2.76
N SER A 15 -16.65 -33.10 2.63
CA SER A 15 -16.41 -32.50 1.32
C SER A 15 -15.24 -33.14 0.60
N PHE A 16 -14.15 -33.47 1.30
CA PHE A 16 -13.02 -34.20 0.71
C PHE A 16 -13.42 -35.58 0.17
N LEU A 17 -14.22 -36.35 0.92
CA LEU A 17 -14.69 -37.65 0.44
C LEU A 17 -15.58 -37.55 -0.81
N ILE A 18 -16.42 -36.51 -0.87
CA ILE A 18 -17.27 -36.23 -2.04
C ILE A 18 -16.40 -35.93 -3.26
N ASP A 19 -15.44 -35.02 -3.11
CA ASP A 19 -14.51 -34.65 -4.18
C ASP A 19 -13.65 -35.83 -4.62
N PHE A 20 -13.08 -36.58 -3.67
CA PHE A 20 -12.31 -37.79 -3.96
C PHE A 20 -13.13 -38.82 -4.74
N ALA A 21 -14.39 -39.06 -4.36
CA ALA A 21 -15.27 -39.96 -5.09
C ALA A 21 -15.58 -39.45 -6.51
N ALA A 22 -15.83 -38.15 -6.66
CA ALA A 22 -16.06 -37.53 -7.95
C ALA A 22 -14.83 -37.63 -8.85
N GLN A 23 -13.62 -37.34 -8.36
CA GLN A 23 -12.37 -37.50 -9.11
C GLN A 23 -12.14 -38.94 -9.57
N ASN A 24 -12.43 -39.93 -8.71
CA ASN A 24 -12.36 -41.34 -9.12
C ASN A 24 -13.38 -41.66 -10.21
N TYR A 25 -14.62 -41.18 -10.09
CA TYR A 25 -15.60 -41.29 -11.18
C TYR A 25 -15.07 -40.66 -12.46
N GLY A 26 -14.51 -39.45 -12.37
CA GLY A 26 -13.92 -38.70 -13.48
C GLY A 26 -12.85 -39.47 -14.25
N MET A 27 -11.97 -40.16 -13.53
CA MET A 27 -10.87 -40.94 -14.10
C MET A 27 -11.30 -42.30 -14.64
N LEU A 28 -12.34 -42.91 -14.05
CA LEU A 28 -12.74 -44.30 -14.33
C LEU A 28 -13.95 -44.42 -15.26
N SER A 29 -14.69 -43.34 -15.52
CA SER A 29 -15.84 -43.34 -16.43
C SER A 29 -15.43 -43.39 -17.90
N SER A 30 -16.41 -43.53 -18.80
CA SER A 30 -16.22 -43.39 -20.24
C SER A 30 -17.29 -42.44 -20.80
N PRO A 31 -16.93 -41.30 -21.41
CA PRO A 31 -15.56 -40.78 -21.50
C PRO A 31 -14.99 -40.48 -20.11
N ASN A 32 -13.68 -40.66 -19.94
CA ASN A 32 -12.97 -40.19 -18.74
C ASN A 32 -12.56 -38.71 -18.94
N MET A 33 -12.11 -38.07 -17.85
CA MET A 33 -11.70 -36.66 -17.86
C MET A 33 -10.63 -36.36 -18.92
N LYS A 34 -9.70 -37.29 -19.16
CA LYS A 34 -8.65 -37.14 -20.16
C LYS A 34 -9.21 -37.25 -21.58
N ASP A 35 -10.16 -38.15 -21.82
CA ASP A 35 -10.82 -38.27 -23.12
C ASP A 35 -11.53 -36.95 -23.50
N VAL A 36 -12.24 -36.35 -22.54
CA VAL A 36 -12.88 -35.03 -22.72
C VAL A 36 -11.83 -33.96 -22.97
N HIS A 37 -10.75 -33.93 -22.19
CA HIS A 37 -9.68 -32.96 -22.38
C HIS A 37 -9.03 -33.07 -23.78
N ASP A 38 -8.68 -34.28 -24.21
CA ASP A 38 -8.06 -34.49 -25.52
C ASP A 38 -9.02 -34.16 -26.67
N ALA A 39 -10.34 -34.33 -26.46
CA ALA A 39 -11.36 -33.90 -27.40
C ALA A 39 -11.47 -32.37 -27.49
N HIS A 40 -11.18 -31.64 -26.41
CA HIS A 40 -11.46 -30.21 -26.28
C HIS A 40 -10.20 -29.38 -25.96
N LEU A 41 -9.17 -29.48 -26.81
CA LEU A 41 -7.92 -28.75 -26.61
C LEU A 41 -8.05 -27.26 -26.96
N SER A 42 -7.46 -26.40 -26.14
CA SER A 42 -7.35 -24.96 -26.35
C SER A 42 -5.94 -24.43 -26.02
N PHE A 43 -5.72 -23.14 -26.18
CA PHE A 43 -4.41 -22.50 -26.00
C PHE A 43 -3.94 -22.41 -24.53
N PHE A 44 -4.80 -22.73 -23.56
CA PHE A 44 -4.41 -22.95 -22.16
C PHE A 44 -4.62 -24.39 -21.71
N SER A 45 -4.67 -25.36 -22.63
CA SER A 45 -4.69 -26.78 -22.24
C SER A 45 -3.31 -27.22 -21.73
N PRO A 46 -3.19 -27.66 -20.46
CA PRO A 46 -1.95 -28.19 -19.89
C PRO A 46 -1.74 -29.64 -20.28
N GLN A 47 -0.63 -30.25 -19.89
CA GLN A 47 -0.46 -31.70 -20.01
C GLN A 47 -1.12 -32.40 -18.80
N PRO A 48 -2.08 -33.34 -18.98
CA PRO A 48 -2.91 -33.82 -17.87
C PRO A 48 -2.16 -34.69 -16.84
N PHE A 49 -1.08 -35.38 -17.22
CA PHE A 49 -0.24 -36.11 -16.27
C PHE A 49 0.65 -35.19 -15.43
N PHE A 50 0.99 -34.00 -15.94
CA PHE A 50 1.64 -32.96 -15.16
C PHE A 50 0.71 -32.54 -14.01
N ILE A 51 -0.56 -32.28 -14.32
CA ILE A 51 -1.58 -31.99 -13.30
C ILE A 51 -1.64 -33.09 -12.23
N ALA A 52 -1.72 -34.36 -12.65
CA ALA A 52 -1.72 -35.49 -11.71
C ALA A 52 -0.48 -35.51 -10.78
N GLY A 53 0.69 -35.14 -11.28
CA GLY A 53 1.92 -35.03 -10.51
C GLY A 53 1.88 -33.98 -9.39
N PHE A 54 1.10 -32.91 -9.56
CA PHE A 54 0.87 -31.89 -8.53
C PHE A 54 -0.18 -32.32 -7.50
N PHE A 55 -1.28 -32.92 -7.96
CA PHE A 55 -2.39 -33.32 -7.11
C PHE A 55 -2.02 -34.41 -6.11
N PHE A 56 -1.12 -35.34 -6.47
CA PHE A 56 -0.77 -36.44 -5.58
C PHE A 56 -0.12 -35.98 -4.25
N PRO A 57 0.98 -35.18 -4.24
CA PRO A 57 1.51 -34.61 -3.01
C PRO A 57 0.49 -33.73 -2.27
N GLN A 58 -0.31 -32.97 -3.02
CA GLN A 58 -1.33 -32.08 -2.45
C GLN A 58 -2.39 -32.85 -1.64
N GLN A 59 -2.85 -34.01 -2.15
CA GLN A 59 -3.79 -34.90 -1.45
C GLN A 59 -3.23 -35.38 -0.10
N LEU A 60 -1.92 -35.67 -0.03
CA LEU A 60 -1.27 -36.08 1.22
C LEU A 60 -1.26 -34.95 2.27
N PHE A 61 -0.98 -33.72 1.84
CA PHE A 61 -1.04 -32.56 2.73
C PHE A 61 -2.46 -32.27 3.20
N GLN A 62 -3.47 -32.43 2.34
CA GLN A 62 -4.87 -32.31 2.71
C GLN A 62 -5.28 -33.35 3.75
N LEU A 63 -4.91 -34.62 3.57
CA LEU A 63 -5.18 -35.68 4.56
C LEU A 63 -4.51 -35.38 5.90
N ALA A 64 -3.27 -34.92 5.89
CA ALA A 64 -2.57 -34.50 7.11
C ALA A 64 -3.28 -33.32 7.78
N TRP A 65 -3.77 -32.36 6.99
CA TRP A 65 -4.52 -31.19 7.47
C TRP A 65 -5.86 -31.60 8.10
N LEU A 66 -6.63 -32.46 7.43
CA LEU A 66 -7.90 -33.00 7.93
C LEU A 66 -7.69 -33.81 9.22
N TRP A 67 -6.64 -34.63 9.28
CA TRP A 67 -6.27 -35.35 10.50
C TRP A 67 -5.95 -34.39 11.65
N LYS A 68 -5.21 -33.31 11.36
CA LYS A 68 -4.88 -32.27 12.34
C LYS A 68 -6.14 -31.57 12.85
N LEU A 69 -7.03 -31.15 11.94
CA LEU A 69 -8.33 -30.54 12.27
C LEU A 69 -9.19 -31.46 13.17
N TYR A 70 -9.23 -32.76 12.86
CA TYR A 70 -9.96 -33.73 13.66
C TYR A 70 -9.36 -33.93 15.06
N LYS A 71 -8.02 -33.89 15.19
CA LYS A 71 -7.31 -34.09 16.47
C LYS A 71 -7.23 -32.85 17.36
N THR A 72 -7.54 -31.66 16.85
CA THR A 72 -7.56 -30.43 17.63
C THR A 72 -8.51 -30.56 18.83
N PRO A 73 -8.15 -30.14 20.07
CA PRO A 73 -9.06 -30.15 21.22
C PRO A 73 -10.27 -29.22 21.05
N ASN A 74 -11.39 -29.50 21.73
CA ASN A 74 -12.56 -28.61 21.71
C ASN A 74 -12.24 -27.26 22.36
N GLY A 75 -12.68 -26.16 21.74
CA GLY A 75 -12.49 -24.80 22.26
C GLY A 75 -11.08 -24.25 22.06
N ALA A 76 -10.19 -25.00 21.41
CA ALA A 76 -8.84 -24.53 21.09
C ALA A 76 -8.87 -23.29 20.19
N GLU A 77 -9.89 -23.14 19.34
CA GLU A 77 -10.07 -21.98 18.47
C GLU A 77 -10.26 -20.65 19.23
N ALA A 78 -10.63 -20.69 20.51
CA ALA A 78 -10.77 -19.49 21.34
C ALA A 78 -9.44 -19.00 21.93
N THR A 79 -8.41 -19.85 21.93
CA THR A 79 -7.12 -19.59 22.62
C THR A 79 -5.90 -19.74 21.71
N ASP A 80 -6.03 -20.44 20.59
CA ASP A 80 -4.99 -20.64 19.58
C ASP A 80 -5.45 -20.03 18.24
N SER A 81 -4.79 -18.94 17.85
CA SER A 81 -5.10 -18.20 16.61
C SER A 81 -4.84 -19.03 15.35
N ASP A 82 -3.85 -19.94 15.35
CA ASP A 82 -3.59 -20.80 14.19
C ASP A 82 -4.69 -21.85 14.01
N VAL A 83 -5.26 -22.34 15.12
CA VAL A 83 -6.46 -23.19 15.09
C VAL A 83 -7.67 -22.39 14.60
N ALA A 84 -7.85 -21.15 15.06
CA ALA A 84 -8.93 -20.29 14.58
C ALA A 84 -8.87 -20.08 13.06
N THR A 85 -7.69 -19.81 12.51
CA THR A 85 -7.47 -19.71 11.05
C THR A 85 -7.77 -21.02 10.33
N MET A 86 -7.35 -22.16 10.90
CA MET A 86 -7.66 -23.47 10.33
C MET A 86 -9.18 -23.73 10.26
N VAL A 87 -9.91 -23.34 11.30
CA VAL A 87 -11.38 -23.45 11.33
C VAL A 87 -12.03 -22.47 10.33
N ASP A 88 -11.52 -21.24 10.21
CA ASP A 88 -12.02 -20.25 9.24
C ASP A 88 -11.80 -20.68 7.78
N PHE A 89 -10.74 -21.45 7.51
CA PHE A 89 -10.48 -22.01 6.19
C PHE A 89 -11.44 -23.15 5.80
N ALA A 90 -11.96 -23.92 6.77
CA ALA A 90 -12.73 -25.12 6.49
C ALA A 90 -13.94 -24.91 5.55
N PRO A 91 -14.73 -23.83 5.65
CA PRO A 91 -15.81 -23.55 4.69
C PRO A 91 -15.31 -23.28 3.26
N PHE A 92 -14.17 -22.60 3.10
CA PHE A 92 -13.58 -22.33 1.78
C PHE A 92 -13.01 -23.60 1.17
N TYR A 93 -12.35 -24.42 1.98
CA TYR A 93 -11.91 -25.76 1.60
C TYR A 93 -13.09 -26.62 1.12
N SER A 94 -14.18 -26.65 1.89
CA SER A 94 -15.36 -27.44 1.53
C SER A 94 -16.10 -26.93 0.31
N LEU A 95 -16.22 -25.60 0.15
CA LEU A 95 -16.76 -25.01 -1.07
C LEU A 95 -15.94 -25.44 -2.28
N GLY A 96 -14.61 -25.40 -2.19
CA GLY A 96 -13.73 -25.81 -3.27
C GLY A 96 -13.92 -27.26 -3.67
N ASN A 97 -13.92 -28.18 -2.70
CA ASN A 97 -14.17 -29.60 -2.95
C ASN A 97 -15.54 -29.85 -3.61
N ILE A 98 -16.60 -29.16 -3.17
CA ILE A 98 -17.93 -29.30 -3.77
C ILE A 98 -17.95 -28.75 -5.20
N CYS A 99 -17.28 -27.62 -5.45
CA CYS A 99 -17.12 -27.07 -6.78
C CYS A 99 -16.37 -28.02 -7.71
N ILE A 100 -15.25 -28.63 -7.26
CA ILE A 100 -14.48 -29.59 -8.06
C ILE A 100 -15.31 -30.85 -8.34
N ALA A 101 -16.01 -31.38 -7.33
CA ALA A 101 -16.89 -32.53 -7.50
C ALA A 101 -18.01 -32.27 -8.51
N THR A 102 -18.60 -31.07 -8.47
CA THR A 102 -19.68 -30.69 -9.38
C THR A 102 -19.15 -30.40 -10.78
N TRP A 103 -17.99 -29.75 -10.87
CA TRP A 103 -17.26 -29.54 -12.12
C TRP A 103 -17.02 -30.86 -12.83
N MET A 104 -16.60 -31.90 -12.11
CA MET A 104 -16.34 -33.23 -12.66
C MET A 104 -17.53 -33.81 -13.41
N ILE A 105 -18.74 -33.65 -12.85
CA ILE A 105 -19.97 -34.20 -13.42
C ILE A 105 -20.24 -33.54 -14.78
N PHE A 106 -20.16 -32.20 -14.85
CA PHE A 106 -20.40 -31.47 -16.08
C PHE A 106 -19.26 -31.61 -17.09
N TRP A 107 -18.01 -31.66 -16.62
CA TRP A 107 -16.85 -31.90 -17.47
C TRP A 107 -16.97 -33.23 -18.20
N ASN A 108 -17.28 -34.33 -17.50
CA ASN A 108 -17.42 -35.64 -18.13
C ASN A 108 -18.63 -35.77 -19.07
N GLN A 109 -19.56 -34.81 -19.02
CA GLN A 109 -20.68 -34.67 -19.96
C GLN A 109 -20.37 -33.73 -21.13
N SER A 110 -19.14 -33.20 -21.22
CA SER A 110 -18.72 -32.14 -22.16
C SER A 110 -19.55 -30.85 -22.04
N GLU A 111 -20.17 -30.60 -20.88
CA GLU A 111 -20.91 -29.36 -20.57
C GLU A 111 -19.94 -28.26 -20.09
N LEU A 112 -18.97 -27.91 -20.94
CA LEU A 112 -17.77 -27.15 -20.59
C LEU A 112 -18.06 -25.75 -20.03
N LYS A 113 -19.10 -25.06 -20.55
CA LYS A 113 -19.51 -23.74 -20.04
C LYS A 113 -20.08 -23.81 -18.64
N THR A 114 -20.86 -24.84 -18.35
CA THR A 114 -21.43 -25.09 -17.02
C THR A 114 -20.33 -25.49 -16.05
N ALA A 115 -19.41 -26.36 -16.48
CA ALA A 115 -18.23 -26.75 -15.71
C ALA A 115 -17.39 -25.50 -15.31
N ASN A 116 -17.17 -24.57 -16.25
CA ASN A 116 -16.39 -23.36 -16.00
C ASN A 116 -16.97 -22.44 -14.90
N ILE A 117 -18.29 -22.46 -14.66
CA ILE A 117 -18.91 -21.68 -13.57
C ILE A 117 -18.35 -22.14 -12.23
N PHE A 118 -18.29 -23.45 -11.99
CA PHE A 118 -17.81 -24.00 -10.72
C PHE A 118 -16.33 -23.77 -10.50
N VAL A 119 -15.53 -23.84 -11.57
CA VAL A 119 -14.10 -23.47 -11.52
C VAL A 119 -13.94 -22.00 -11.17
N THR A 120 -14.70 -21.12 -11.82
CA THR A 120 -14.64 -19.68 -11.54
C THR A 120 -14.99 -19.37 -10.07
N VAL A 121 -16.06 -19.97 -9.55
CA VAL A 121 -16.45 -19.82 -8.14
C VAL A 121 -15.36 -20.34 -7.20
N ASN A 122 -14.83 -21.53 -7.46
CA ASN A 122 -13.74 -22.09 -6.65
C ASN A 122 -12.51 -21.19 -6.66
N SER A 123 -11.96 -20.89 -7.84
CA SER A 123 -10.71 -20.13 -7.97
C SER A 123 -10.82 -18.76 -7.33
N LEU A 124 -11.93 -18.03 -7.54
CA LEU A 124 -12.13 -16.73 -6.89
C LEU A 124 -12.25 -16.84 -5.37
N ALA A 125 -12.95 -17.87 -4.86
CA ALA A 125 -13.07 -18.09 -3.42
C ALA A 125 -11.73 -18.44 -2.76
N GLN A 126 -10.91 -19.31 -3.38
CA GLN A 126 -9.60 -19.68 -2.85
C GLN A 126 -8.62 -18.50 -2.90
N LEU A 127 -8.59 -17.76 -4.01
CA LEU A 127 -7.77 -16.55 -4.13
C LEU A 127 -8.18 -15.50 -3.10
N TYR A 128 -9.49 -15.26 -2.94
CA TYR A 128 -9.98 -14.35 -1.91
C TYR A 128 -9.54 -14.79 -0.50
N PHE A 129 -9.64 -16.08 -0.17
CA PHE A 129 -9.18 -16.56 1.13
C PHE A 129 -7.68 -16.30 1.34
N VAL A 130 -6.84 -16.70 0.37
CA VAL A 130 -5.38 -16.55 0.46
C VAL A 130 -4.93 -15.10 0.54
N PHE A 131 -5.57 -14.19 -0.21
CA PHE A 131 -5.13 -12.78 -0.28
C PHE A 131 -5.84 -11.84 0.69
N ALA A 132 -7.02 -12.20 1.20
CA ALA A 132 -7.82 -11.30 2.04
C ALA A 132 -8.12 -11.83 3.44
N ARG A 133 -7.91 -13.13 3.71
CA ARG A 133 -8.26 -13.74 5.02
C ARG A 133 -7.13 -14.53 5.67
N LEU A 134 -6.23 -15.11 4.89
CA LEU A 134 -5.15 -15.93 5.41
C LEU A 134 -4.10 -15.02 6.06
N PRO A 135 -3.92 -15.07 7.40
CA PRO A 135 -2.85 -14.34 8.06
C PRO A 135 -1.47 -14.85 7.59
N PRO A 136 -0.38 -14.16 7.94
CA PRO A 136 0.96 -14.63 7.67
C PRO A 136 1.25 -15.98 8.33
N MET A 137 2.14 -16.75 7.69
CA MET A 137 2.43 -18.12 8.12
C MET A 137 3.32 -18.16 9.36
N ASN A 138 2.84 -18.84 10.41
CA ASN A 138 3.66 -19.15 11.58
C ASN A 138 4.44 -20.46 11.37
N LEU A 139 5.72 -20.36 11.01
CA LEU A 139 6.59 -21.52 10.75
C LEU A 139 6.81 -22.45 11.96
N ARG A 140 6.58 -21.95 13.19
CA ARG A 140 6.70 -22.76 14.42
C ARG A 140 5.44 -23.60 14.68
N SER A 141 4.32 -23.24 14.07
CA SER A 141 3.06 -23.91 14.22
C SER A 141 2.81 -24.87 13.05
N ARG A 142 2.85 -26.17 13.34
CA ARG A 142 2.50 -27.19 12.35
C ARG A 142 1.07 -26.99 11.82
N THR A 143 0.15 -26.49 12.64
CA THR A 143 -1.22 -26.15 12.23
C THR A 143 -1.22 -25.04 11.18
N SER A 144 -0.47 -23.97 11.44
CA SER A 144 -0.34 -22.84 10.53
C SER A 144 0.30 -23.25 9.21
N VAL A 145 1.48 -23.89 9.26
CA VAL A 145 2.20 -24.35 8.05
C VAL A 145 1.31 -25.24 7.19
N LEU A 146 0.64 -26.21 7.79
CA LEU A 146 -0.19 -27.16 7.05
C LEU A 146 -1.42 -26.49 6.43
N THR A 147 -2.05 -25.55 7.14
CA THR A 147 -3.16 -24.75 6.61
C THR A 147 -2.72 -23.89 5.44
N HIS A 148 -1.54 -23.27 5.52
CA HIS A 148 -0.97 -22.46 4.45
C HIS A 148 -0.62 -23.29 3.22
N VAL A 149 0.02 -24.45 3.40
CA VAL A 149 0.35 -25.35 2.30
C VAL A 149 -0.93 -25.78 1.58
N VAL A 150 -1.96 -26.21 2.31
CA VAL A 150 -3.23 -26.63 1.69
C VAL A 150 -3.91 -25.44 1.01
N ALA A 151 -4.14 -24.32 1.70
CA ALA A 151 -4.85 -23.17 1.14
C ALA A 151 -4.16 -22.58 -0.10
N LYS A 152 -2.83 -22.42 -0.05
CA LYS A 152 -2.07 -21.81 -1.14
C LYS A 152 -1.93 -22.74 -2.34
N THR A 153 -1.80 -24.05 -2.15
CA THR A 153 -1.78 -25.00 -3.27
C THR A 153 -3.17 -25.13 -3.90
N PHE A 154 -4.25 -25.07 -3.11
CA PHE A 154 -5.63 -25.02 -3.61
C PHE A 154 -5.88 -23.77 -4.47
N ALA A 155 -5.47 -22.60 -3.98
CA ALA A 155 -5.60 -21.35 -4.73
C ALA A 155 -4.69 -21.31 -5.96
N GLY A 156 -3.46 -21.83 -5.84
CA GLY A 156 -2.47 -21.87 -6.90
C GLY A 156 -2.99 -22.65 -8.10
N ILE A 157 -3.37 -23.91 -7.91
CA ILE A 157 -3.91 -24.73 -9.02
C ILE A 157 -5.21 -24.13 -9.59
N GLY A 158 -5.99 -23.43 -8.77
CA GLY A 158 -7.17 -22.69 -9.22
C GLY A 158 -6.88 -21.63 -10.28
N VAL A 159 -5.67 -21.07 -10.34
CA VAL A 159 -5.25 -20.14 -11.41
C VAL A 159 -5.15 -20.88 -12.74
N LEU A 160 -4.51 -22.05 -12.75
CA LEU A 160 -4.42 -22.90 -13.93
C LEU A 160 -5.79 -23.38 -14.39
N ASP A 161 -6.61 -23.85 -13.45
CA ASP A 161 -7.96 -24.32 -13.75
C ASP A 161 -8.80 -23.22 -14.39
N LEU A 162 -8.72 -21.99 -13.86
CA LEU A 162 -9.43 -20.84 -14.41
C LEU A 162 -9.03 -20.55 -15.86
N LEU A 163 -7.73 -20.57 -16.16
CA LEU A 163 -7.21 -20.34 -17.51
C LEU A 163 -7.62 -21.47 -18.47
N HIS A 164 -7.39 -22.72 -18.07
CA HIS A 164 -7.70 -23.90 -18.87
C HIS A 164 -9.20 -23.99 -19.16
N ASN A 165 -10.04 -24.01 -18.14
CA ASN A 165 -11.48 -24.20 -18.30
C ASN A 165 -12.14 -23.02 -19.03
N SER A 166 -11.69 -21.78 -18.79
CA SER A 166 -12.20 -20.64 -19.55
C SER A 166 -11.81 -20.72 -21.02
N SER A 167 -10.58 -21.15 -21.32
CA SER A 167 -10.14 -21.31 -22.71
C SER A 167 -10.93 -22.40 -23.44
N VAL A 168 -11.18 -23.53 -22.78
CA VAL A 168 -11.90 -24.65 -23.36
C VAL A 168 -13.40 -24.34 -23.49
N ALA A 169 -14.00 -23.64 -22.54
CA ALA A 169 -15.43 -23.30 -22.58
C ALA A 169 -15.82 -22.30 -23.69
N TYR A 170 -14.90 -21.42 -24.09
CA TYR A 170 -15.19 -20.31 -25.02
C TYR A 170 -14.34 -20.31 -26.29
N PHE A 171 -13.23 -21.04 -26.31
CA PHE A 171 -12.26 -21.10 -27.40
C PHE A 171 -11.83 -22.55 -27.68
N ASP A 172 -12.81 -23.45 -27.64
CA ASP A 172 -12.61 -24.87 -27.93
C ASP A 172 -11.98 -25.09 -29.32
N HIS A 173 -11.12 -26.10 -29.43
CA HIS A 173 -10.32 -26.44 -30.61
C HIS A 173 -9.37 -25.34 -31.14
N GLN A 174 -9.11 -24.29 -30.37
CA GLN A 174 -8.22 -23.19 -30.79
C GLN A 174 -6.76 -23.45 -30.36
N THR A 175 -6.05 -24.29 -31.12
CA THR A 175 -4.67 -24.73 -30.83
C THR A 175 -3.57 -23.92 -31.53
N THR A 176 -3.92 -23.00 -32.44
CA THR A 176 -2.98 -22.14 -33.19
C THR A 176 -2.35 -21.02 -32.34
N GLY A 177 -2.66 -20.98 -31.04
CA GLY A 177 -2.12 -20.05 -30.06
C GLY A 177 -2.98 -18.80 -29.88
N PRO A 178 -2.83 -18.12 -28.73
CA PRO A 178 -3.70 -17.02 -28.38
C PRO A 178 -3.31 -15.73 -29.11
N SER A 179 -4.22 -14.75 -29.09
CA SER A 179 -3.94 -13.42 -29.62
C SER A 179 -2.78 -12.74 -28.89
N THR A 180 -2.13 -11.76 -29.53
CA THR A 180 -1.04 -10.98 -28.92
C THR A 180 -1.46 -10.35 -27.60
N LEU A 181 -2.70 -9.85 -27.50
CA LEU A 181 -3.24 -9.28 -26.28
C LEU A 181 -3.27 -10.31 -25.14
N VAL A 182 -3.77 -11.52 -25.40
CA VAL A 182 -3.83 -12.59 -24.40
C VAL A 182 -2.41 -13.00 -23.98
N LYS A 183 -1.46 -13.08 -24.90
CA LYS A 183 -0.04 -13.37 -24.58
C LYS A 183 0.51 -12.33 -23.60
N VAL A 184 0.34 -11.04 -23.90
CA VAL A 184 0.81 -9.93 -23.05
C VAL A 184 0.12 -9.96 -21.69
N LEU A 185 -1.21 -10.09 -21.65
CA LEU A 185 -1.97 -10.15 -20.40
C LEU A 185 -1.57 -11.36 -19.54
N THR A 186 -1.24 -12.49 -20.15
CA THR A 186 -0.74 -13.67 -19.43
C THR A 186 0.59 -13.34 -18.75
N GLY A 187 1.57 -12.83 -19.51
CA GLY A 187 2.88 -12.49 -18.95
C GLY A 187 2.81 -11.41 -17.86
N VAL A 188 2.05 -10.34 -18.10
CA VAL A 188 1.85 -9.27 -17.11
C VAL A 188 1.09 -9.79 -15.89
N GLY A 189 0.03 -10.56 -16.08
CA GLY A 189 -0.78 -11.13 -15.01
C GLY A 189 0.05 -12.01 -14.09
N PHE A 190 0.78 -12.98 -14.64
CA PHE A 190 1.66 -13.84 -13.85
C PHE A 190 2.80 -13.06 -13.19
N GLY A 191 3.37 -12.04 -13.84
CA GLY A 191 4.39 -11.18 -13.23
C GLY A 191 3.87 -10.37 -12.05
N VAL A 192 2.68 -9.77 -12.18
CA VAL A 192 2.03 -9.00 -11.10
C VAL A 192 1.68 -9.91 -9.93
N VAL A 193 0.98 -11.02 -10.18
CA VAL A 193 0.60 -11.95 -9.13
C VAL A 193 1.85 -12.53 -8.44
N ALA A 194 2.89 -12.91 -9.19
CA ALA A 194 4.16 -13.37 -8.64
C ALA A 194 4.84 -12.34 -7.73
N SER A 195 4.80 -11.05 -8.10
CA SER A 195 5.40 -9.99 -7.26
C SER A 195 4.68 -9.83 -5.92
N CYS A 196 3.39 -10.15 -5.86
CA CYS A 196 2.59 -10.14 -4.64
C CYS A 196 2.63 -11.47 -3.87
N SER A 197 3.15 -12.56 -4.46
CA SER A 197 3.09 -13.92 -3.90
C SER A 197 4.28 -14.30 -3.02
N ASP A 198 4.10 -15.21 -2.07
CA ASP A 198 5.20 -15.89 -1.36
C ASP A 198 5.77 -17.08 -2.16
N TRP A 199 6.73 -17.81 -1.58
CA TRP A 199 7.39 -18.92 -2.24
C TRP A 199 6.49 -20.16 -2.47
N ILE A 200 5.46 -20.41 -1.65
CA ILE A 200 4.54 -21.55 -1.83
C ILE A 200 3.60 -21.26 -2.99
N PHE A 201 2.87 -20.14 -2.92
CA PHE A 201 1.92 -19.77 -3.96
C PHE A 201 2.65 -19.41 -5.27
N GLY A 202 3.76 -18.68 -5.18
CA GLY A 202 4.61 -18.37 -6.33
C GLY A 202 5.19 -19.62 -7.00
N GLY A 203 5.54 -20.65 -6.22
CA GLY A 203 5.95 -21.95 -6.75
C GLY A 203 4.84 -22.63 -7.56
N CYS A 204 3.57 -22.52 -7.12
CA CYS A 204 2.43 -23.02 -7.88
C CYS A 204 2.27 -22.29 -9.22
N LEU A 205 2.40 -20.96 -9.25
CA LEU A 205 2.33 -20.19 -10.51
C LEU A 205 3.41 -20.60 -11.52
N VAL A 206 4.64 -20.85 -11.05
CA VAL A 206 5.72 -21.37 -11.90
C VAL A 206 5.33 -22.74 -12.45
N TYR A 207 4.83 -23.61 -11.57
CA TYR A 207 4.39 -24.95 -11.94
C TYR A 207 3.29 -24.91 -13.01
N ASP A 208 2.29 -24.05 -12.87
CA ASP A 208 1.18 -23.88 -13.80
C ASP A 208 1.67 -23.45 -15.19
N LEU A 209 2.58 -22.47 -15.24
CA LEU A 209 3.19 -22.03 -16.51
C LEU A 209 4.00 -23.14 -17.17
N VAL A 210 4.71 -23.96 -16.40
CA VAL A 210 5.43 -25.13 -16.93
C VAL A 210 4.44 -26.18 -17.45
N ALA A 211 3.36 -26.47 -16.72
CA ALA A 211 2.32 -27.41 -17.14
C ALA A 211 1.69 -27.01 -18.48
N LEU A 212 1.39 -25.71 -18.62
CA LEU A 212 0.91 -25.12 -19.87
C LEU A 212 1.95 -25.18 -20.98
N ALA A 213 3.21 -24.82 -20.69
CA ALA A 213 4.29 -24.85 -21.68
C ALA A 213 4.51 -26.27 -22.24
N VAL A 214 4.54 -27.28 -21.37
CA VAL A 214 4.69 -28.68 -21.76
C VAL A 214 3.49 -29.15 -22.58
N GLY A 215 2.26 -28.86 -22.13
CA GLY A 215 1.03 -29.22 -22.86
C GLY A 215 1.03 -28.64 -24.27
N GLN A 216 1.18 -27.32 -24.38
CA GLN A 216 1.18 -26.62 -25.67
C GLN A 216 2.33 -27.07 -26.60
N GLY A 217 3.47 -27.50 -26.04
CA GLY A 217 4.56 -28.09 -26.82
C GLY A 217 4.18 -29.43 -27.46
N ILE A 218 3.48 -30.29 -26.71
CA ILE A 218 2.99 -31.59 -27.18
C ILE A 218 1.87 -31.40 -28.21
N TYR A 219 0.98 -30.42 -27.99
CA TYR A 219 -0.17 -30.15 -28.86
C TYR A 219 0.17 -29.35 -30.13
N GLY A 220 1.46 -29.21 -30.46
CA GLY A 220 1.93 -28.62 -31.72
C GLY A 220 2.13 -27.09 -31.71
N ASN A 221 1.93 -26.43 -30.56
CA ASN A 221 2.05 -24.97 -30.44
C ASN A 221 3.40 -24.55 -29.84
N GLN A 222 4.47 -24.80 -30.61
CA GLN A 222 5.85 -24.57 -30.18
C GLN A 222 6.16 -23.10 -29.84
N GLY A 223 5.57 -22.16 -30.56
CA GLY A 223 5.78 -20.72 -30.32
C GLY A 223 5.18 -20.26 -28.98
N TRP A 224 3.95 -20.71 -28.69
CA TRP A 224 3.30 -20.38 -27.42
C TRP A 224 3.92 -21.11 -26.23
N SER A 225 4.27 -22.38 -26.42
CA SER A 225 5.00 -23.19 -25.44
C SER A 225 6.29 -22.51 -24.96
N ARG A 226 7.13 -22.03 -25.88
CA ARG A 226 8.38 -21.31 -25.55
C ARG A 226 8.12 -20.02 -24.76
N LEU A 227 7.06 -19.28 -25.12
CA LEU A 227 6.72 -18.04 -24.44
C LEU A 227 6.19 -18.29 -23.03
N LEU A 228 5.35 -19.30 -22.83
CA LEU A 228 4.91 -19.77 -21.51
C LEU A 228 6.09 -20.22 -20.66
N GLY A 229 7.06 -20.95 -21.24
CA GLY A 229 8.29 -21.32 -20.56
C GLY A 229 9.15 -20.10 -20.16
N ALA A 230 9.22 -19.08 -21.02
CA ALA A 230 9.88 -17.82 -20.67
C ALA A 230 9.15 -17.08 -19.54
N TYR A 231 7.81 -17.08 -19.53
CA TYR A 231 7.03 -16.57 -18.41
C TYR A 231 7.29 -17.37 -17.13
N ALA A 232 7.39 -18.70 -17.19
CA ALA A 232 7.69 -19.53 -16.02
C ALA A 232 9.05 -19.15 -15.41
N VAL A 233 10.08 -18.97 -16.24
CA VAL A 233 11.42 -18.53 -15.80
C VAL A 233 11.35 -17.12 -15.22
N GLY A 234 10.64 -16.20 -15.86
CA GLY A 234 10.45 -14.83 -15.37
C GLY A 234 9.73 -14.78 -14.02
N THR A 235 8.65 -15.55 -13.87
CA THR A 235 7.90 -15.70 -12.62
C THR A 235 8.78 -16.34 -11.54
N ALA A 236 9.56 -17.38 -11.86
CA ALA A 236 10.51 -17.98 -10.94
C ALA A 236 11.61 -17.00 -10.52
N ALA A 237 12.08 -16.15 -11.44
CA ALA A 237 13.04 -15.10 -11.13
C ALA A 237 12.42 -14.01 -10.24
N ILE A 238 11.17 -13.61 -10.45
CA ILE A 238 10.47 -12.64 -9.58
C ILE A 238 10.26 -13.23 -8.18
N VAL A 239 9.75 -14.46 -8.08
CA VAL A 239 9.54 -15.14 -6.80
C VAL A 239 10.89 -15.38 -6.10
N GLY A 240 11.89 -15.88 -6.84
CA GLY A 240 13.25 -16.10 -6.35
C GLY A 240 13.90 -14.81 -5.88
N ALA A 241 13.86 -13.75 -6.68
CA ALA A 241 14.35 -12.42 -6.31
C ALA A 241 13.65 -11.89 -5.07
N LYS A 242 12.33 -11.96 -4.97
CA LYS A 242 11.59 -11.51 -3.78
C LYS A 242 11.99 -12.27 -2.51
N ASN A 243 12.22 -13.58 -2.62
CA ASN A 243 12.55 -14.44 -1.47
C ASN A 243 14.06 -14.50 -1.17
N TRP A 244 14.93 -14.22 -2.14
CA TRP A 244 16.41 -14.21 -2.02
C TRP A 244 16.98 -12.81 -1.75
N ILE A 245 16.32 -11.75 -2.25
CA ILE A 245 16.73 -10.33 -2.14
C ILE A 245 16.09 -9.68 -0.91
N ARG A 246 15.43 -10.43 -0.02
CA ARG A 246 15.15 -9.94 1.34
C ARG A 246 16.38 -10.18 2.21
N PRO A 247 17.27 -9.19 2.45
CA PRO A 247 18.27 -9.34 3.48
C PRO A 247 17.54 -9.56 4.81
N PRO A 248 18.02 -10.46 5.68
CA PRO A 248 17.55 -10.47 7.06
C PRO A 248 17.77 -9.06 7.63
N SER A 249 16.73 -8.42 8.17
CA SER A 249 16.93 -7.25 9.01
C SER A 249 17.49 -7.78 10.32
N GLY A 250 18.82 -7.84 10.40
CA GLY A 250 19.50 -8.17 11.65
C GLY A 250 19.07 -7.26 12.80
N THR A 251 18.56 -6.06 12.51
CA THR A 251 17.95 -5.13 13.46
C THR A 251 16.65 -5.67 14.10
N VAL A 252 15.79 -6.37 13.36
CA VAL A 252 14.57 -6.99 13.93
C VAL A 252 14.92 -8.17 14.82
N ASN A 253 15.90 -9.00 14.42
CA ASN A 253 16.37 -10.10 15.26
C ASN A 253 17.00 -9.58 16.56
N LEU A 254 17.77 -8.50 16.47
CA LEU A 254 18.29 -7.79 17.64
C LEU A 254 17.15 -7.24 18.51
N LEU A 255 16.08 -6.72 17.92
CA LEU A 255 14.97 -6.14 18.70
C LEU A 255 14.23 -7.22 19.51
N ASN A 256 13.97 -8.36 18.87
CA ASN A 256 13.34 -9.50 19.54
C ASN A 256 14.28 -10.15 20.58
N ALA A 257 15.59 -10.07 20.38
CA ALA A 257 16.57 -10.49 21.37
C ALA A 257 16.54 -9.58 22.61
N LEU A 258 16.45 -8.26 22.40
CA LEU A 258 16.35 -7.29 23.50
C LEU A 258 15.04 -7.42 24.29
N ASP A 259 13.92 -7.63 23.59
CA ASP A 259 12.62 -7.89 24.21
C ASP A 259 12.65 -9.16 25.07
N THR A 260 13.28 -10.24 24.58
CA THR A 260 13.52 -11.46 25.37
C THR A 260 14.29 -11.17 26.65
N LEU A 261 15.30 -10.29 26.58
CA LEU A 261 16.12 -9.91 27.74
C LEU A 261 15.40 -8.93 28.69
N GLY A 262 14.15 -8.57 28.37
CA GLY A 262 13.29 -7.73 29.19
C GLY A 262 13.49 -6.22 28.97
N PHE A 263 14.11 -5.81 27.87
CA PHE A 263 14.29 -4.39 27.55
C PHE A 263 13.11 -3.84 26.75
N ASN A 264 12.62 -2.66 27.12
CA ASN A 264 11.63 -1.92 26.36
C ASN A 264 12.32 -1.01 25.33
N THR A 265 12.57 -1.52 24.12
CA THR A 265 13.35 -0.79 23.10
C THR A 265 12.48 0.13 22.24
N TYR A 266 12.95 1.37 22.00
CA TYR A 266 12.33 2.28 21.02
C TYR A 266 12.79 1.95 19.60
N HIS A 267 11.84 1.82 18.67
CA HIS A 267 12.05 1.50 17.25
C HIS A 267 11.13 2.37 16.38
N LEU A 268 11.46 2.68 15.12
CA LEU A 268 10.64 3.51 14.22
C LEU A 268 9.22 2.92 14.06
N SER A 269 9.10 1.59 14.12
CA SER A 269 7.78 0.93 14.12
C SER A 269 6.90 1.31 15.33
N VAL A 270 7.50 1.74 16.45
CA VAL A 270 6.78 2.24 17.62
C VAL A 270 6.12 3.59 17.31
N MET A 271 6.83 4.50 16.63
CA MET A 271 6.24 5.74 16.12
C MET A 271 5.03 5.45 15.22
N MET A 272 5.19 4.47 14.31
CA MET A 272 4.10 4.06 13.41
C MET A 272 2.92 3.44 14.16
N LYS A 273 3.17 2.75 15.28
CA LYS A 273 2.13 2.15 16.14
C LYS A 273 1.39 3.20 16.98
N ASN A 274 2.13 4.11 17.59
CA ASN A 274 1.61 5.11 18.53
C ASN A 274 0.95 6.31 17.80
N GLY A 275 1.37 6.57 16.56
CA GLY A 275 0.70 7.51 15.66
C GLY A 275 1.10 8.98 15.84
N PRO A 276 0.18 9.94 15.59
CA PRO A 276 0.51 11.36 15.55
C PRO A 276 1.29 11.91 16.74
N PRO A 277 1.01 11.52 18.00
CA PRO A 277 1.75 12.05 19.15
C PRO A 277 3.25 11.73 19.09
N ASP A 278 3.61 10.47 18.85
CA ASP A 278 5.01 10.07 18.70
C ASP A 278 5.62 10.70 17.45
N ALA A 279 4.92 10.68 16.31
CA ALA A 279 5.43 11.26 15.08
C ALA A 279 5.71 12.78 15.21
N LYS A 280 4.95 13.49 16.04
CA LYS A 280 5.19 14.91 16.35
C LYS A 280 6.40 15.11 17.24
N LEU A 281 6.54 14.37 18.34
CA LEU A 281 7.72 14.44 19.21
C LEU A 281 9.01 14.12 18.43
N VAL A 282 8.93 13.12 17.58
CA VAL A 282 10.01 12.72 16.67
C VAL A 282 10.31 13.81 15.64
N GLY A 283 9.28 14.44 15.06
CA GLY A 283 9.42 15.56 14.14
C GLY A 283 10.02 16.80 14.79
N GLU A 284 9.63 17.12 16.02
CA GLU A 284 10.17 18.22 16.83
C GLU A 284 11.65 17.99 17.13
N ALA A 285 12.04 16.77 17.53
CA ALA A 285 13.43 16.42 17.79
C ALA A 285 14.29 16.54 16.53
N LEU A 286 13.80 16.10 15.36
CA LEU A 286 14.47 16.32 14.08
C LEU A 286 14.59 17.81 13.74
N ASP A 287 13.51 18.57 13.88
CA ASP A 287 13.53 20.00 13.56
C ASP A 287 14.56 20.74 14.43
N ALA A 288 14.69 20.37 15.72
CA ALA A 288 15.68 20.93 16.63
C ALA A 288 17.12 20.50 16.31
N VAL A 289 17.37 19.19 16.22
CA VAL A 289 18.74 18.64 16.14
C VAL A 289 19.30 18.71 14.72
N VAL A 290 18.50 18.35 13.73
CA VAL A 290 18.95 18.20 12.34
C VAL A 290 18.82 19.52 11.56
N TYR A 291 17.76 20.28 11.83
CA TYR A 291 17.48 21.53 11.13
C TYR A 291 17.80 22.78 11.97
N GLU A 292 18.41 22.60 13.15
CA GLU A 292 18.83 23.66 14.08
C GLU A 292 17.69 24.65 14.46
N LYS A 293 16.43 24.21 14.41
CA LYS A 293 15.28 25.05 14.75
C LYS A 293 14.98 24.98 16.24
N GLY A 294 15.32 26.04 16.96
CA GLY A 294 14.89 26.20 18.37
C GLY A 294 15.91 25.76 19.43
N GLY A 295 17.14 25.42 19.05
CA GLY A 295 18.25 25.10 19.97
C GLY A 295 18.48 23.60 20.21
N HIS A 296 19.40 23.27 21.13
CA HIS A 296 19.75 21.88 21.46
C HIS A 296 18.63 21.15 22.21
N TYR A 297 18.35 19.90 21.82
CA TYR A 297 17.34 19.06 22.43
C TYR A 297 17.88 18.47 23.74
N THR A 298 17.25 18.78 24.88
CA THR A 298 17.80 18.41 26.20
C THR A 298 17.44 16.99 26.60
N ARG A 299 18.07 16.47 27.67
CA ARG A 299 17.66 15.19 28.29
C ARG A 299 16.17 15.18 28.65
N GLN A 300 15.65 16.29 29.19
CA GLN A 300 14.23 16.41 29.55
C GLN A 300 13.31 16.33 28.33
N ASP A 301 13.77 16.81 27.17
CA ASP A 301 13.02 16.71 25.92
C ASP A 301 13.08 15.29 25.35
N PHE A 302 14.25 14.66 25.38
CA PHE A 302 14.38 13.25 25.01
C PHE A 302 13.59 12.33 25.95
N ASP A 303 13.45 12.64 27.24
CA ASP A 303 12.65 11.86 28.18
C ASP A 303 11.16 11.82 27.77
N LYS A 304 10.64 12.84 27.06
CA LYS A 304 9.27 12.82 26.52
C LYS A 304 9.09 11.74 25.46
N LEU A 305 10.14 11.45 24.70
CA LEU A 305 10.13 10.47 23.61
C LEU A 305 10.61 9.08 24.08
N LEU A 306 11.72 9.07 24.81
CA LEU A 306 12.49 7.88 25.16
C LEU A 306 12.33 7.47 26.63
N GLY A 307 11.76 8.30 27.49
CA GLY A 307 11.75 8.06 28.95
C GLY A 307 10.93 6.85 29.39
N ASN A 308 10.01 6.37 28.54
CA ASN A 308 9.28 5.11 28.77
C ASN A 308 10.03 3.87 28.23
N TYR A 309 11.09 4.08 27.47
CA TYR A 309 11.88 3.04 26.84
C TYR A 309 13.23 2.95 27.56
N ASP A 310 13.84 1.78 27.51
CA ASP A 310 15.23 1.62 27.91
C ASP A 310 16.11 2.34 26.88
N SER A 311 16.22 3.66 27.04
CA SER A 311 17.06 4.57 26.23
C SER A 311 18.54 4.10 26.19
N ARG A 312 18.89 3.23 27.15
CA ARG A 312 20.16 2.51 27.33
C ARG A 312 20.44 1.40 26.33
N ILE A 313 19.53 1.13 25.38
CA ILE A 313 19.78 0.26 24.23
C ILE A 313 19.15 0.88 23.00
N THR A 314 19.81 1.91 22.48
CA THR A 314 19.49 2.46 21.17
C THR A 314 20.16 1.57 20.11
N GLN A 315 19.35 0.90 19.29
CA GLN A 315 19.85 0.22 18.11
C GLN A 315 20.28 1.26 17.07
N SER A 316 21.54 1.22 16.65
CA SER A 316 21.99 2.02 15.54
C SER A 316 21.65 1.38 14.20
N VAL A 317 21.30 2.27 13.26
CA VAL A 317 21.19 2.09 11.81
C VAL A 317 19.97 1.31 11.33
N VAL A 318 18.79 1.79 11.66
CA VAL A 318 17.74 2.12 10.66
C VAL A 318 16.92 3.34 11.13
N GLU A 319 17.06 3.81 12.37
CA GLU A 319 15.92 4.49 12.99
C GLU A 319 16.33 5.76 13.72
N MET A 320 15.41 6.71 13.69
CA MET A 320 15.38 8.05 14.30
C MET A 320 16.59 8.48 15.17
N PRO A 321 17.00 7.74 16.23
CA PRO A 321 18.21 8.05 17.01
C PRO A 321 19.50 8.30 16.23
N GLY A 322 19.72 7.66 15.08
CA GLY A 322 20.96 7.85 14.31
C GLY A 322 21.15 9.26 13.76
N LEU A 323 20.05 9.96 13.44
CA LEU A 323 20.09 11.36 12.99
C LEU A 323 20.37 12.34 14.15
N MET A 324 20.27 11.88 15.39
CA MET A 324 20.32 12.70 16.60
C MET A 324 21.27 12.10 17.64
N PHE A 325 22.22 11.25 17.22
CA PHE A 325 22.95 10.38 18.14
C PHE A 325 23.89 11.19 19.06
N GLU A 326 24.44 12.30 18.57
CA GLU A 326 25.33 13.17 19.34
C GLU A 326 24.58 13.80 20.51
N ASP A 327 23.41 14.40 20.26
CA ASP A 327 22.54 14.96 21.31
C ASP A 327 22.01 13.88 22.25
N ILE A 328 21.68 12.69 21.74
CA ILE A 328 21.28 11.54 22.59
C ILE A 328 22.45 11.10 23.48
N TYR A 329 23.67 11.04 22.95
CA TYR A 329 24.86 10.70 23.73
C TYR A 329 25.17 11.78 24.78
N ALA A 330 25.04 13.06 24.41
CA ALA A 330 25.18 14.16 25.36
C ALA A 330 24.13 14.11 26.48
N ALA A 331 22.91 13.67 26.17
CA ALA A 331 21.83 13.52 27.15
C ALA A 331 21.99 12.29 28.06
N TYR A 332 22.54 11.19 27.54
CA TYR A 332 22.67 9.90 28.23
C TYR A 332 24.08 9.28 28.14
N PRO A 333 25.16 9.98 28.53
CA PRO A 333 26.53 9.49 28.37
C PRO A 333 26.80 8.19 29.14
N GLU A 334 25.98 7.87 30.14
CA GLU A 334 26.04 6.64 30.94
C GLU A 334 25.44 5.40 30.27
N ALA A 335 24.77 5.56 29.12
CA ALA A 335 24.09 4.48 28.43
C ALA A 335 25.06 3.52 27.73
N LYS A 336 24.58 2.29 27.50
CA LYS A 336 25.20 1.34 26.56
C LYS A 336 24.59 1.56 25.17
N TYR A 337 25.38 1.40 24.12
CA TYR A 337 24.97 1.66 22.75
C TYR A 337 25.28 0.44 21.88
N ILE A 338 24.34 0.06 21.01
CA ILE A 338 24.53 -1.09 20.10
C ILE A 338 24.47 -0.61 18.65
N LEU A 339 25.62 -0.56 18.00
CA LEU A 339 25.78 -0.18 16.60
C LEU A 339 25.72 -1.36 15.65
N THR A 340 24.68 -1.44 14.82
CA THR A 340 24.69 -2.39 13.70
C THR A 340 25.38 -1.78 12.47
N GLU A 341 26.30 -2.55 11.88
CA GLU A 341 26.99 -2.17 10.65
C GLU A 341 26.86 -3.22 9.55
N ARG A 342 26.89 -2.79 8.29
CA ARG A 342 26.83 -3.63 7.10
C ARG A 342 27.54 -2.96 5.94
N ASP A 343 27.69 -3.68 4.84
CA ASP A 343 28.12 -3.10 3.57
C ASP A 343 27.25 -1.87 3.17
N PRO A 344 27.85 -0.69 2.88
CA PRO A 344 27.12 0.52 2.55
C PRO A 344 26.17 0.36 1.36
N ASP A 345 26.59 -0.40 0.34
CA ASP A 345 25.77 -0.71 -0.83
C ASP A 345 24.49 -1.47 -0.44
N LYS A 346 24.66 -2.49 0.41
CA LYS A 346 23.52 -3.23 0.99
C LYS A 346 22.67 -2.29 1.83
N TRP A 347 23.24 -1.37 2.62
CA TRP A 347 22.46 -0.43 3.43
C TRP A 347 21.58 0.49 2.56
N VAL A 348 22.16 1.09 1.51
CA VAL A 348 21.42 1.95 0.57
C VAL A 348 20.26 1.19 -0.07
N ARG A 349 20.50 -0.04 -0.55
CA ARG A 349 19.44 -0.89 -1.08
C ARG A 349 18.32 -1.13 -0.06
N SER A 350 18.68 -1.38 1.20
CA SER A 350 17.75 -1.72 2.27
C SER A 350 16.72 -0.62 2.53
N TRP A 351 17.15 0.63 2.73
CA TRP A 351 16.21 1.72 3.02
C TRP A 351 15.48 2.18 1.76
N ARG A 352 16.13 2.15 0.60
CA ARG A 352 15.52 2.49 -0.70
C ARG A 352 14.32 1.59 -0.99
N ASP A 353 14.48 0.29 -0.80
CA ASP A 353 13.45 -0.71 -1.13
C ASP A 353 12.33 -0.80 -0.08
N THR A 354 12.49 -0.13 1.07
CA THR A 354 11.51 -0.08 2.16
C THR A 354 10.91 1.33 2.31
N LEU A 355 11.61 2.22 3.02
CA LEU A 355 11.16 3.59 3.30
C LEU A 355 11.06 4.45 2.04
N GLY A 356 12.02 4.30 1.10
CA GLY A 356 12.03 5.05 -0.16
C GLY A 356 10.80 4.78 -1.03
N GLN A 357 10.42 3.51 -1.20
CA GLN A 357 9.21 3.13 -1.93
C GLN A 357 7.93 3.63 -1.24
N ARG A 358 7.88 3.58 0.10
CA ARG A 358 6.75 4.08 0.89
C ARG A 358 6.56 5.59 0.76
N LEU A 359 7.66 6.35 0.76
CA LEU A 359 7.63 7.79 0.51
C LEU A 359 7.07 8.09 -0.90
N LEU A 360 7.55 7.39 -1.93
CA LEU A 360 7.05 7.56 -3.30
C LEU A 360 5.55 7.25 -3.41
N LEU A 361 5.11 6.18 -2.76
CA LEU A 361 3.71 5.77 -2.76
C LEU A 361 2.82 6.82 -2.09
N GLY A 362 3.24 7.40 -0.96
CA GLY A 362 2.54 8.49 -0.28
C GLY A 362 2.50 9.82 -1.05
N ARG A 363 3.31 9.96 -2.11
CA ARG A 363 3.29 11.09 -3.06
C ARG A 363 2.38 10.85 -4.27
N LYS A 364 1.90 9.62 -4.51
CA LYS A 364 1.02 9.27 -5.64
C LYS A 364 -0.45 9.33 -5.26
N LEU A 365 -1.32 9.65 -6.21
CA LEU A 365 -2.76 9.48 -6.05
C LEU A 365 -3.14 7.99 -6.02
N PRO A 366 -4.16 7.58 -5.22
CA PRO A 366 -4.96 8.43 -4.32
C PRO A 366 -4.34 8.64 -2.93
N LEU A 367 -3.27 7.91 -2.56
CA LEU A 367 -2.64 7.95 -1.23
C LEU A 367 -2.22 9.35 -0.78
N PHE A 368 -1.78 10.19 -1.71
CA PHE A 368 -1.50 11.59 -1.44
C PHE A 368 -2.72 12.34 -0.86
N LEU A 369 -3.89 12.18 -1.48
CA LEU A 369 -5.12 12.79 -0.96
C LEU A 369 -5.51 12.16 0.38
N PHE A 370 -5.38 10.84 0.53
CA PHE A 370 -5.70 10.18 1.79
C PHE A 370 -4.83 10.66 2.96
N ARG A 371 -3.53 10.86 2.71
CA ARG A 371 -2.62 11.46 3.67
C ARG A 371 -3.11 12.83 4.14
N VAL A 372 -3.54 13.69 3.21
CA VAL A 372 -4.03 15.02 3.54
C VAL A 372 -5.22 14.99 4.50
N PHE A 373 -6.10 13.98 4.39
CA PHE A 373 -7.27 13.84 5.24
C PHE A 373 -7.06 12.99 6.51
N ASN A 374 -5.86 12.41 6.69
CA ASN A 374 -5.53 11.53 7.80
C ASN A 374 -4.23 11.98 8.49
N SER A 375 -4.34 12.58 9.67
CA SER A 375 -3.20 13.11 10.42
C SER A 375 -2.15 12.05 10.76
N HIS A 376 -2.56 10.82 11.08
CA HIS A 376 -1.62 9.72 11.36
C HIS A 376 -0.73 9.42 10.14
N LEU A 377 -1.33 9.31 8.96
CA LEU A 377 -0.59 9.09 7.72
C LEU A 377 0.26 10.30 7.33
N ASN A 378 -0.20 11.52 7.62
CA ASN A 378 0.54 12.73 7.29
C ASN A 378 1.76 12.94 8.16
N GLU A 379 1.63 12.91 9.49
CA GLU A 379 2.75 13.15 10.40
C GLU A 379 3.86 12.11 10.19
N SER A 380 3.48 10.83 10.07
CA SER A 380 4.43 9.74 9.78
C SER A 380 5.15 9.94 8.44
N HIS A 381 4.44 10.42 7.41
CA HIS A 381 5.04 10.70 6.11
C HIS A 381 6.02 11.88 6.16
N LEU A 382 5.70 12.93 6.93
CA LEU A 382 6.57 14.11 7.08
C LEU A 382 7.87 13.75 7.82
N VAL A 383 7.81 12.91 8.85
CA VAL A 383 9.02 12.39 9.51
C VAL A 383 9.89 11.62 8.52
N LEU A 384 9.31 10.67 7.77
CA LEU A 384 10.04 9.92 6.75
C LEU A 384 10.65 10.82 5.67
N GLU A 385 9.94 11.87 5.27
CA GLU A 385 10.43 12.84 4.30
C GLU A 385 11.66 13.58 4.81
N ARG A 386 11.66 14.05 6.07
CA ARG A 386 12.82 14.68 6.73
C ARG A 386 14.02 13.73 6.85
N MET A 387 13.78 12.47 7.24
CA MET A 387 14.86 11.47 7.34
C MET A 387 15.54 11.25 5.98
N LEU A 388 14.73 11.05 4.94
CA LEU A 388 15.23 10.79 3.60
C LEU A 388 15.89 12.01 2.98
N ASP A 389 15.40 13.21 3.29
CA ASP A 389 16.04 14.48 2.93
C ASP A 389 17.48 14.52 3.46
N GLN A 390 17.71 14.21 4.73
CA GLN A 390 19.06 14.17 5.30
C GLN A 390 19.97 13.11 4.68
N TRP A 391 19.51 11.86 4.63
CA TRP A 391 20.32 10.77 4.07
C TRP A 391 20.72 11.05 2.63
N THR A 392 19.89 11.74 1.85
CA THR A 392 20.13 11.94 0.42
C THR A 392 20.62 13.35 0.07
N GLY A 393 20.72 14.25 1.05
CA GLY A 393 21.02 15.67 0.83
C GLY A 393 19.95 16.35 -0.04
N GLY A 394 18.67 16.02 0.20
CA GLY A 394 17.50 16.54 -0.52
C GLY A 394 17.30 16.02 -1.94
N ARG A 395 18.15 15.10 -2.40
CA ARG A 395 18.12 14.55 -3.76
C ARG A 395 17.28 13.27 -3.88
N PHE A 396 16.82 12.71 -2.77
CA PHE A 396 15.98 11.51 -2.67
C PHE A 396 16.53 10.33 -3.49
N LEU A 397 15.72 9.72 -4.35
CA LEU A 397 16.01 8.48 -5.05
C LEU A 397 16.79 8.66 -6.36
N THR A 398 17.40 9.83 -6.59
CA THR A 398 18.30 10.03 -7.74
C THR A 398 19.63 9.32 -7.50
N ALA A 399 20.41 9.11 -8.56
CA ALA A 399 21.74 8.51 -8.44
C ALA A 399 22.65 9.29 -7.47
N GLU A 400 22.63 10.62 -7.55
CA GLU A 400 23.37 11.51 -6.63
C GLU A 400 22.85 11.42 -5.19
N GLY A 401 21.54 11.27 -5.00
CA GLY A 401 20.95 11.09 -3.67
C GLY A 401 21.32 9.75 -3.04
N LEU A 402 21.37 8.68 -3.82
CA LEU A 402 21.82 7.36 -3.37
C LEU A 402 23.30 7.37 -3.02
N GLU A 403 24.14 8.04 -3.80
CA GLU A 403 25.57 8.15 -3.52
C GLU A 403 25.85 9.01 -2.28
N HIS A 404 25.12 10.12 -2.10
CA HIS A 404 25.17 10.89 -0.86
C HIS A 404 24.79 10.02 0.35
N SER A 405 23.76 9.18 0.23
CA SER A 405 23.34 8.30 1.32
C SER A 405 24.39 7.26 1.70
N ARG A 406 25.12 6.72 0.71
CA ARG A 406 26.25 5.84 0.95
C ARG A 406 27.31 6.55 1.79
N GLN A 407 27.72 7.75 1.39
CA GLN A 407 28.75 8.50 2.09
C GLN A 407 28.28 8.90 3.51
N TYR A 408 27.05 9.38 3.63
CA TYR A 408 26.41 9.69 4.90
C TYR A 408 26.50 8.52 5.89
N TYR A 409 26.20 7.31 5.43
CA TYR A 409 26.26 6.12 6.27
C TYR A 409 27.68 5.78 6.73
N ILE A 410 28.66 5.91 5.85
CA ILE A 410 30.09 5.69 6.17
C ILE A 410 30.54 6.67 7.25
N ASP A 411 30.24 7.96 7.05
CA ASP A 411 30.64 9.03 7.95
C ASP A 411 29.95 8.87 9.31
N TYR A 412 28.67 8.52 9.32
CA TYR A 412 27.91 8.24 10.54
C TYR A 412 28.52 7.09 11.36
N VAL A 413 28.80 5.93 10.73
CA VAL A 413 29.38 4.78 11.43
C VAL A 413 30.75 5.12 12.01
N ALA A 414 31.56 5.89 11.27
CA ALA A 414 32.85 6.37 11.75
C ALA A 414 32.68 7.32 12.94
N ASN A 415 31.73 8.26 12.87
CA ASN A 415 31.49 9.24 13.92
C ASN A 415 31.00 8.60 15.23
N VAL A 416 30.07 7.64 15.17
CA VAL A 416 29.60 6.90 16.36
C VAL A 416 30.77 6.20 17.07
N LYS A 417 31.64 5.53 16.30
CA LYS A 417 32.82 4.83 16.85
C LYS A 417 33.89 5.76 17.42
N ALA A 418 33.97 7.00 16.91
CA ALA A 418 34.88 8.01 17.41
C ALA A 418 34.36 8.70 18.68
N THR A 419 33.03 8.84 18.79
CA THR A 419 32.38 9.60 19.86
C THR A 419 32.08 8.75 21.10
N ILE A 420 31.63 7.50 20.93
CA ILE A 420 31.21 6.64 22.05
C ILE A 420 32.39 5.75 22.49
N PRO A 421 32.76 5.75 23.78
CA PRO A 421 33.83 4.89 24.29
C PRO A 421 33.56 3.40 24.03
N PRO A 422 34.59 2.59 23.69
CA PRO A 422 34.42 1.17 23.39
C PRO A 422 33.75 0.34 24.50
N GLU A 423 33.92 0.72 25.76
CA GLU A 423 33.27 0.08 26.91
C GLU A 423 31.74 0.27 26.92
N ASN A 424 31.26 1.34 26.28
CA ASN A 424 29.83 1.68 26.18
C ASN A 424 29.27 1.39 24.79
N LEU A 425 30.06 0.84 23.85
CA LEU A 425 29.66 0.60 22.46
C LEU A 425 29.89 -0.85 22.02
N LEU A 426 28.81 -1.54 21.68
CA LEU A 426 28.86 -2.82 20.98
C LEU A 426 28.66 -2.63 19.48
N VAL A 427 29.62 -3.05 18.66
CA VAL A 427 29.49 -3.00 17.19
C VAL A 427 29.19 -4.38 16.64
N LEU A 428 28.03 -4.52 16.00
CA LEU A 428 27.52 -5.76 15.42
C LEU A 428 27.53 -5.70 13.90
N ASN A 429 28.33 -6.55 13.28
CA ASN A 429 28.38 -6.64 11.83
C ASN A 429 27.35 -7.65 11.32
N LEU A 430 26.36 -7.17 10.55
CA LEU A 430 25.25 -8.00 10.07
C LEU A 430 25.70 -9.13 9.13
N GLU A 431 26.84 -8.99 8.46
CA GLU A 431 27.35 -9.96 7.50
C GLU A 431 28.16 -11.06 8.16
N LYS A 432 28.86 -10.72 9.25
CA LYS A 432 29.56 -11.69 10.10
C LYS A 432 28.59 -12.49 10.98
N GLY A 433 27.41 -11.93 11.23
CA GLY A 433 26.43 -12.50 12.15
C GLY A 433 26.80 -12.23 13.61
N PHE A 434 25.81 -12.35 14.47
CA PHE A 434 25.92 -12.20 15.92
C PHE A 434 24.81 -13.03 16.59
N GLY A 435 24.97 -13.30 17.88
CA GLY A 435 24.05 -14.13 18.64
C GLY A 435 23.92 -13.72 20.11
N TRP A 436 23.32 -14.61 20.91
CA TRP A 436 23.10 -14.35 22.34
C TRP A 436 24.38 -14.00 23.07
N GLN A 437 25.49 -14.67 22.74
CA GLN A 437 26.76 -14.45 23.42
C GLN A 437 27.23 -13.00 23.30
N ASP A 438 27.16 -12.40 22.11
CA ASP A 438 27.61 -11.02 21.88
C ASP A 438 26.78 -10.01 22.68
N ILE A 439 25.46 -10.18 22.66
CA ILE A 439 24.50 -9.26 23.30
C ILE A 439 24.51 -9.41 24.82
N CYS A 440 24.38 -10.65 25.31
CA CYS A 440 24.30 -10.95 26.73
C CYS A 440 25.59 -10.57 27.46
N GLN A 441 26.76 -10.82 26.84
CA GLN A 441 28.04 -10.42 27.42
C GLN A 441 28.15 -8.89 27.54
N PHE A 442 27.76 -8.15 26.50
CA PHE A 442 27.82 -6.69 26.54
C PHE A 442 26.82 -6.09 27.52
N LEU A 443 25.61 -6.65 27.59
CA LEU A 443 24.54 -6.14 28.46
C LEU A 443 24.62 -6.62 29.91
N ASP A 444 25.55 -7.52 30.23
CA ASP A 444 25.67 -8.17 31.53
C ASP A 444 24.37 -8.93 31.91
N LYS A 445 23.96 -9.83 31.02
CA LYS A 445 22.76 -10.67 31.14
C LYS A 445 23.10 -12.15 30.95
N ASP A 446 22.31 -13.03 31.55
CA ASP A 446 22.39 -14.46 31.28
C ASP A 446 21.93 -14.77 29.86
N ILE A 447 22.53 -15.81 29.25
CA ILE A 447 22.09 -16.33 27.97
C ILE A 447 20.76 -17.07 28.20
N PRO A 448 19.66 -16.70 27.52
CA PRO A 448 18.38 -17.34 27.72
C PRO A 448 18.37 -18.75 27.12
N ASP A 449 17.60 -19.66 27.71
CA ASP A 449 17.40 -21.04 27.23
C ASP A 449 16.43 -21.10 26.04
N GLN A 450 16.78 -20.38 24.96
CA GLN A 450 16.06 -20.37 23.70
C GLN A 450 17.00 -20.06 22.53
N PRO A 451 16.71 -20.55 21.32
CA PRO A 451 17.53 -20.25 20.15
C PRO A 451 17.51 -18.74 19.83
N TRP A 452 18.59 -18.26 19.20
CA TRP A 452 18.68 -16.89 18.70
C TRP A 452 17.51 -16.58 17.74
N PRO A 453 16.90 -15.39 17.81
CA PRO A 453 15.79 -15.03 16.93
C PRO A 453 16.14 -15.19 15.44
N ASP A 454 15.34 -16.00 14.73
CA ASP A 454 15.59 -16.39 13.33
C ASP A 454 15.19 -15.30 12.32
N LYS A 455 15.89 -15.27 11.17
CA LYS A 455 15.72 -14.39 10.00
C LYS A 455 14.29 -14.33 9.45
N ASN A 456 13.48 -15.36 9.70
CA ASN A 456 12.09 -15.44 9.23
C ASN A 456 11.09 -14.56 10.00
N GLN A 457 11.52 -13.86 11.06
CA GLN A 457 10.68 -12.87 11.74
C GLN A 457 10.53 -11.55 10.96
N LEU A 458 11.21 -11.41 9.81
CA LEU A 458 10.95 -10.34 8.84
C LEU A 458 9.53 -10.39 8.29
N GLU A 459 8.98 -11.58 8.10
CA GLU A 459 7.60 -11.77 7.63
C GLU A 459 6.61 -11.43 8.73
N ALA A 460 6.93 -11.70 10.00
CA ALA A 460 6.12 -11.31 11.15
C ALA A 460 6.18 -9.79 11.44
N PHE A 461 7.35 -9.16 11.24
CA PHE A 461 7.50 -7.70 11.33
C PHE A 461 6.83 -7.00 10.14
N GLN A 462 6.94 -7.54 8.94
CA GLN A 462 6.23 -7.05 7.77
C GLN A 462 4.73 -7.23 7.95
N ALA A 463 4.28 -8.38 8.45
CA ALA A 463 2.89 -8.60 8.84
C ALA A 463 2.42 -7.68 9.95
N PHE A 464 3.30 -7.30 10.87
CA PHE A 464 3.01 -6.31 11.90
C PHE A 464 2.86 -4.91 11.26
N ILE A 465 3.80 -4.49 10.42
CA ILE A 465 3.72 -3.24 9.63
C ILE A 465 2.45 -3.21 8.78
N ASP A 466 2.16 -4.30 8.08
CA ASP A 466 0.97 -4.50 7.25
C ASP A 466 -0.26 -4.49 8.16
N SER A 467 -0.29 -5.19 9.31
CA SER A 467 -1.39 -5.11 10.30
C SER A 467 -1.53 -3.77 11.02
N LEU A 468 -0.53 -2.88 10.95
CA LEU A 468 -0.65 -1.50 11.42
C LEU A 468 -1.22 -0.61 10.31
N CYS A 469 -0.83 -0.86 9.06
CA CYS A 469 -1.26 -0.08 7.89
C CYS A 469 -2.62 -0.51 7.37
N ASP A 470 -2.92 -1.80 7.38
CA ASP A 470 -4.07 -2.44 6.75
C ASP A 470 -5.37 -2.16 7.49
N PRO A 471 -5.46 -2.15 8.83
CA PRO A 471 -6.66 -1.69 9.51
C PRO A 471 -6.84 -0.18 9.35
N LEU A 472 -5.77 0.60 9.20
CA LEU A 472 -5.86 2.04 8.93
C LEU A 472 -6.26 2.32 7.49
N ILE A 473 -5.82 1.51 6.53
CA ILE A 473 -6.17 1.55 5.10
C ILE A 473 -7.59 1.00 4.91
N GLU A 474 -7.95 -0.14 5.52
CA GLU A 474 -9.30 -0.71 5.54
C GLU A 474 -10.29 0.21 6.25
N LYS A 475 -9.96 0.76 7.43
CA LYS A 475 -10.84 1.72 8.12
C LYS A 475 -10.93 3.03 7.33
N ALA A 476 -9.86 3.44 6.64
CA ALA A 476 -9.88 4.57 5.72
C ALA A 476 -10.73 4.30 4.46
N MET A 477 -10.68 3.08 3.93
CA MET A 477 -11.40 2.60 2.75
C MET A 477 -12.87 2.30 3.06
N ASN A 478 -13.19 1.82 4.27
CA ASN A 478 -14.53 1.37 4.65
C ASN A 478 -15.34 2.39 5.48
N HIS A 479 -14.73 3.40 6.13
CA HIS A 479 -15.48 4.30 7.04
C HIS A 479 -15.20 5.82 6.96
N THR A 480 -14.32 6.34 6.10
CA THR A 480 -14.04 7.81 6.02
C THR A 480 -14.23 8.48 4.67
N LEU A 481 -14.73 7.77 3.65
CA LEU A 481 -15.06 8.38 2.36
C LEU A 481 -16.40 9.14 2.36
N SER A 482 -17.22 9.01 3.41
CA SER A 482 -18.47 9.74 3.47
C SER A 482 -18.21 11.22 3.78
N LEU A 483 -18.43 12.05 2.76
CA LEU A 483 -18.64 13.49 2.87
C LEU A 483 -20.15 13.82 3.00
N THR A 484 -20.97 12.84 3.38
CA THR A 484 -22.41 13.04 3.57
C THR A 484 -22.64 14.14 4.60
N GLY A 485 -23.46 15.12 4.22
CA GLY A 485 -23.77 16.28 5.06
C GLY A 485 -22.74 17.41 4.97
N LYS A 486 -21.63 17.25 4.24
CA LYS A 486 -20.64 18.31 4.00
C LYS A 486 -21.02 19.21 2.85
N THR A 487 -20.64 20.49 2.95
CA THR A 487 -20.84 21.49 1.89
C THR A 487 -19.52 21.92 1.27
N ALA A 488 -19.47 21.98 -0.05
CA ALA A 488 -18.25 22.33 -0.79
C ALA A 488 -18.51 23.40 -1.86
N LEU A 489 -17.56 24.32 -2.01
CA LEU A 489 -17.51 25.29 -3.11
C LEU A 489 -16.23 25.07 -3.92
N VAL A 490 -16.36 24.83 -5.22
CA VAL A 490 -15.23 24.61 -6.12
C VAL A 490 -15.14 25.75 -7.12
N THR A 491 -14.07 26.56 -7.07
CA THR A 491 -13.92 27.69 -8.00
C THR A 491 -13.49 27.22 -9.39
N GLY A 492 -14.09 27.73 -10.46
CA GLY A 492 -13.72 27.36 -11.84
C GLY A 492 -14.16 25.95 -12.24
N SER A 493 -15.20 25.42 -11.60
CA SER A 493 -15.74 24.09 -11.85
C SER A 493 -16.79 24.04 -12.97
N GLY A 494 -17.18 25.18 -13.55
CA GLY A 494 -18.15 25.26 -14.64
C GLY A 494 -17.65 24.82 -16.01
N ARG A 495 -16.39 24.36 -16.15
CA ARG A 495 -15.82 23.84 -17.41
C ARG A 495 -15.84 22.32 -17.39
N GLU A 496 -16.65 21.70 -18.24
CA GLU A 496 -16.92 20.24 -18.23
C GLU A 496 -15.66 19.36 -18.26
N GLY A 497 -14.67 19.68 -19.10
CA GLY A 497 -13.37 18.97 -19.15
C GLY A 497 -12.28 19.51 -18.22
N GLY A 498 -12.63 20.42 -17.29
CA GLY A 498 -11.68 21.07 -16.39
C GLY A 498 -11.43 20.31 -15.10
N ILE A 499 -10.28 20.57 -14.46
CA ILE A 499 -9.90 19.99 -13.17
C ILE A 499 -10.98 20.25 -12.10
N GLY A 500 -11.51 21.46 -12.05
CA GLY A 500 -12.58 21.82 -11.11
C GLY A 500 -13.85 20.97 -11.25
N ALA A 501 -14.26 20.62 -12.48
CA ALA A 501 -15.41 19.74 -12.70
C ALA A 501 -15.12 18.31 -12.21
N GLY A 502 -13.91 17.80 -12.44
CA GLY A 502 -13.45 16.51 -11.91
C GLY A 502 -13.46 16.47 -10.38
N ILE A 503 -12.98 17.53 -9.73
CA ILE A 503 -13.00 17.66 -8.27
C ILE A 503 -14.45 17.70 -7.75
N ALA A 504 -15.33 18.48 -8.39
CA ALA A 504 -16.74 18.53 -8.02
C ALA A 504 -17.43 17.16 -8.12
N ARG A 505 -17.17 16.40 -9.19
CA ARG A 505 -17.65 15.01 -9.35
C ARG A 505 -17.13 14.10 -8.24
N ALA A 506 -15.86 14.20 -7.87
CA ALA A 506 -15.29 13.40 -6.80
C ALA A 506 -15.91 13.72 -5.43
N LEU A 507 -16.14 15.00 -5.12
CA LEU A 507 -16.79 15.42 -3.87
C LEU A 507 -18.24 14.93 -3.80
N ALA A 508 -19.00 15.10 -4.89
CA ALA A 508 -20.39 14.66 -5.00
C ALA A 508 -20.53 13.14 -4.89
N LYS A 509 -19.66 12.37 -5.55
CA LYS A 509 -19.61 10.89 -5.46
C LYS A 509 -19.44 10.39 -4.03
N ASN A 510 -18.76 11.17 -3.20
CA ASN A 510 -18.52 10.86 -1.79
C ASN A 510 -19.61 11.45 -0.86
N GLY A 511 -20.66 12.08 -1.40
CA GLY A 511 -21.84 12.52 -0.64
C GLY A 511 -21.86 14.00 -0.24
N ALA A 512 -20.89 14.81 -0.66
CA ALA A 512 -20.90 16.25 -0.38
C ALA A 512 -21.96 16.98 -1.21
N SER A 513 -22.59 18.00 -0.62
CA SER A 513 -23.37 19.00 -1.35
C SER A 513 -22.40 20.00 -2.01
N VAL A 514 -22.47 20.19 -3.33
CA VAL A 514 -21.41 20.90 -4.10
C VAL A 514 -21.96 22.11 -4.86
N ALA A 515 -21.37 23.27 -4.63
CA ALA A 515 -21.59 24.49 -5.41
C ALA A 515 -20.58 24.59 -6.56
N ILE A 516 -21.10 24.72 -7.78
CA ILE A 516 -20.36 24.80 -9.04
C ILE A 516 -20.21 26.26 -9.45
N HIS A 517 -18.96 26.72 -9.56
CA HIS A 517 -18.64 28.11 -9.89
C HIS A 517 -18.39 28.32 -11.40
N HIS A 518 -19.00 29.36 -11.96
CA HIS A 518 -18.68 29.90 -13.28
C HIS A 518 -18.56 31.44 -13.23
N VAL A 519 -17.85 32.03 -14.20
CA VAL A 519 -17.60 33.48 -14.24
C VAL A 519 -18.51 34.15 -15.26
N SER A 520 -18.60 33.58 -16.46
CA SER A 520 -19.26 34.21 -17.62
C SER A 520 -20.63 33.61 -17.92
N ASN A 521 -21.47 34.32 -18.68
CA ASN A 521 -22.79 33.81 -19.06
C ASN A 521 -22.68 32.59 -19.99
N GLU A 522 -21.64 32.51 -20.81
CA GLU A 522 -21.38 31.40 -21.74
C GLU A 522 -21.03 30.11 -21.00
N SER A 523 -20.40 30.21 -19.81
CA SER A 523 -20.07 29.05 -18.98
C SER A 523 -21.20 28.61 -18.04
N ARG A 524 -22.32 29.36 -18.03
CA ARG A 524 -23.49 29.07 -17.18
C ARG A 524 -24.15 27.75 -17.52
N GLU A 525 -24.40 27.50 -18.80
CA GLU A 525 -25.07 26.27 -19.25
C GLU A 525 -24.24 25.02 -18.91
N SER A 526 -22.92 25.09 -19.09
CA SER A 526 -22.01 23.99 -18.71
C SER A 526 -22.02 23.76 -17.20
N ALA A 527 -22.00 24.82 -16.38
CA ALA A 527 -22.10 24.70 -14.93
C ALA A 527 -23.45 24.11 -14.48
N GLN A 528 -24.56 24.51 -15.11
CA GLN A 528 -25.90 23.98 -14.85
C GLN A 528 -26.03 22.50 -15.24
N LYS A 529 -25.44 22.11 -16.37
CA LYS A 529 -25.36 20.72 -16.81
C LYS A 529 -24.62 19.87 -15.79
N ILE A 530 -23.41 20.30 -15.38
CA ILE A 530 -22.61 19.59 -14.37
C ILE A 530 -23.39 19.46 -13.06
N ALA A 531 -23.96 20.56 -12.54
CA ALA A 531 -24.76 20.50 -11.31
C ALA A 531 -25.93 19.51 -11.42
N SER A 532 -26.66 19.52 -12.54
CA SER A 532 -27.79 18.61 -12.77
C SER A 532 -27.35 17.14 -12.84
N GLU A 533 -26.22 16.86 -13.50
CA GLU A 533 -25.62 15.52 -13.54
C GLU A 533 -25.22 15.05 -12.14
N LEU A 534 -24.53 15.89 -11.36
CA LEU A 534 -24.12 15.53 -10.01
C LEU A 534 -25.31 15.23 -9.09
N ALA A 535 -26.36 16.04 -9.17
CA ALA A 535 -27.58 15.82 -8.40
C ALA A 535 -28.28 14.52 -8.80
N LYS A 536 -28.35 14.23 -10.11
CA LYS A 536 -28.98 13.02 -10.64
C LYS A 536 -28.19 11.75 -10.33
N ASP A 537 -26.88 11.77 -10.55
CA ASP A 537 -26.02 10.59 -10.50
C ASP A 537 -25.65 10.19 -9.06
N PHE A 538 -25.56 11.17 -8.14
CA PHE A 538 -25.10 10.94 -6.77
C PHE A 538 -26.13 11.30 -5.69
N GLY A 539 -27.29 11.88 -6.05
CA GLY A 539 -28.35 12.21 -5.09
C GLY A 539 -27.99 13.31 -4.09
N VAL A 540 -27.01 14.16 -4.42
CA VAL A 540 -26.54 15.27 -3.56
C VAL A 540 -27.20 16.60 -3.94
N ARG A 541 -27.20 17.57 -3.01
CA ARG A 541 -27.62 18.95 -3.31
C ARG A 541 -26.54 19.65 -4.11
N THR A 542 -26.95 20.41 -5.13
CA THR A 542 -26.03 21.17 -5.97
C THR A 542 -26.51 22.59 -6.17
N ALA A 543 -25.59 23.53 -6.24
CA ALA A 543 -25.87 24.93 -6.57
C ALA A 543 -24.99 25.39 -7.73
N VAL A 544 -25.48 26.34 -8.52
CA VAL A 544 -24.64 27.05 -9.51
C VAL A 544 -24.45 28.46 -9.01
N VAL A 545 -23.20 28.90 -8.97
CA VAL A 545 -22.79 30.19 -8.42
C VAL A 545 -22.02 30.96 -9.49
N GLN A 546 -22.40 32.24 -9.65
CA GLN A 546 -21.73 33.15 -10.57
C GLN A 546 -20.94 34.21 -9.80
N GLY A 547 -19.70 34.45 -10.21
CA GLY A 547 -18.90 35.57 -9.71
C GLY A 547 -17.52 35.65 -10.33
N ALA A 548 -16.87 36.80 -10.20
CA ALA A 548 -15.46 36.94 -10.54
C ALA A 548 -14.64 36.89 -9.25
N VAL A 549 -13.72 35.92 -9.15
CA VAL A 549 -12.88 35.75 -7.94
C VAL A 549 -11.90 36.90 -7.69
N GLN A 550 -11.74 37.77 -8.69
CA GLN A 550 -10.91 38.99 -8.69
C GLN A 550 -11.54 40.14 -7.89
N ASP A 551 -12.86 40.09 -7.67
CA ASP A 551 -13.59 41.10 -6.92
C ASP A 551 -13.94 40.55 -5.53
N GLN A 552 -13.39 41.18 -4.49
CA GLN A 552 -13.61 40.80 -3.11
C GLN A 552 -15.10 40.80 -2.72
N ASN A 553 -15.90 41.75 -3.23
CA ASN A 553 -17.34 41.78 -2.99
C ASN A 553 -18.05 40.61 -3.69
N ALA A 554 -17.60 40.27 -4.91
CA ALA A 554 -18.13 39.12 -5.62
C ALA A 554 -17.80 37.79 -4.91
N THR A 555 -16.60 37.63 -4.33
CA THR A 555 -16.27 36.40 -3.55
C THR A 555 -17.19 36.21 -2.34
N THR A 556 -17.56 37.30 -1.67
CA THR A 556 -18.55 37.28 -0.58
C THR A 556 -19.91 36.84 -1.09
N ALA A 557 -20.42 37.47 -2.15
CA ALA A 557 -21.69 37.12 -2.77
C ALA A 557 -21.71 35.67 -3.30
N MET A 558 -20.57 35.15 -3.78
CA MET A 558 -20.44 33.76 -4.23
C MET A 558 -20.65 32.77 -3.09
N VAL A 559 -20.06 33.03 -1.92
CA VAL A 559 -20.23 32.15 -0.74
C VAL A 559 -21.67 32.20 -0.23
N GLU A 560 -22.30 33.37 -0.21
CA GLU A 560 -23.72 33.51 0.15
C GLU A 560 -24.64 32.77 -0.82
N GLN A 561 -24.40 32.91 -2.13
CA GLN A 561 -25.13 32.16 -3.17
C GLN A 561 -24.94 30.66 -3.01
N ALA A 562 -23.72 30.19 -2.70
CA ALA A 562 -23.43 28.78 -2.46
C ALA A 562 -24.23 28.25 -1.26
N LEU A 563 -24.16 28.93 -0.11
CA LEU A 563 -24.90 28.55 1.09
C LEU A 563 -26.41 28.53 0.86
N LYS A 564 -26.95 29.57 0.23
CA LYS A 564 -28.38 29.67 -0.10
C LYS A 564 -28.81 28.57 -1.07
N GLY A 565 -28.06 28.35 -2.15
CA GLY A 565 -28.38 27.36 -3.17
C GLY A 565 -28.25 25.92 -2.68
N LEU A 566 -27.32 25.67 -1.74
CA LEU A 566 -27.19 24.37 -1.09
C LEU A 566 -28.14 24.20 0.09
N GLY A 567 -28.75 25.27 0.61
CA GLY A 567 -29.58 25.23 1.82
C GLY A 567 -28.75 24.86 3.06
N ALA A 568 -27.65 25.58 3.27
CA ALA A 568 -26.70 25.30 4.36
C ALA A 568 -26.30 26.57 5.12
N ASP A 569 -25.95 26.41 6.39
CA ASP A 569 -25.59 27.52 7.28
C ASP A 569 -24.09 27.83 7.31
N TYR A 570 -23.27 26.87 6.88
CA TYR A 570 -21.80 26.97 6.86
C TYR A 570 -21.19 26.21 5.68
N LEU A 571 -19.96 26.57 5.33
CA LEU A 571 -19.15 25.98 4.27
C LEU A 571 -18.06 25.08 4.89
N ASP A 572 -18.11 23.77 4.65
CA ASP A 572 -17.08 22.85 5.15
C ASP A 572 -15.80 22.86 4.30
N ILE A 573 -15.94 22.97 2.98
CA ILE A 573 -14.86 22.74 2.02
C ILE A 573 -14.80 23.87 0.99
N LEU A 574 -13.64 24.51 0.86
CA LEU A 574 -13.32 25.42 -0.24
C LEU A 574 -12.22 24.80 -1.11
N ILE A 575 -12.45 24.73 -2.43
CA ILE A 575 -11.42 24.40 -3.41
C ILE A 575 -11.11 25.63 -4.27
N ASN A 576 -9.94 26.21 -4.07
CA ASN A 576 -9.39 27.27 -4.91
C ASN A 576 -8.71 26.64 -6.14
N ASN A 577 -9.53 26.37 -7.16
CA ASN A 577 -9.10 25.79 -8.44
C ASN A 577 -9.00 26.84 -9.56
N ALA A 578 -9.79 27.91 -9.52
CA ALA A 578 -9.67 29.01 -10.48
C ALA A 578 -8.25 29.61 -10.44
N GLY A 579 -7.68 29.88 -11.62
CA GLY A 579 -6.35 30.48 -11.78
C GLY A 579 -6.06 30.79 -13.24
N GLY A 580 -5.12 31.72 -13.47
CA GLY A 580 -4.67 32.12 -14.80
C GLY A 580 -3.40 31.37 -15.20
N THR A 581 -3.30 31.00 -16.48
CA THR A 581 -2.09 30.43 -17.10
C THR A 581 -1.85 31.14 -18.44
N GLY A 582 -0.59 31.42 -18.77
CA GLY A 582 -0.22 31.98 -20.07
C GLY A 582 1.29 32.08 -20.24
N PRO A 583 1.84 31.73 -21.42
CA PRO A 583 3.26 31.93 -21.69
C PRO A 583 3.56 33.43 -21.68
N GLN A 584 4.58 33.83 -20.92
CA GLN A 584 5.05 35.21 -20.87
C GLN A 584 6.56 35.20 -20.98
N SER A 585 7.06 35.92 -22.00
CA SER A 585 8.48 36.28 -22.09
C SER A 585 8.82 37.16 -20.89
N LEU A 586 9.88 36.81 -20.16
CA LEU A 586 10.34 37.63 -19.04
C LEU A 586 10.72 39.05 -19.50
N LEU A 587 11.26 39.19 -20.70
CA LEU A 587 11.75 40.48 -21.23
C LEU A 587 10.61 41.38 -21.73
N ASP A 588 9.47 40.79 -22.11
CA ASP A 588 8.35 41.51 -22.73
C ASP A 588 7.11 41.58 -21.81
N ALA A 589 7.23 41.11 -20.57
CA ALA A 589 6.13 41.10 -19.62
C ALA A 589 5.75 42.53 -19.20
N THR A 590 4.50 42.92 -19.43
CA THR A 590 3.99 44.24 -19.00
C THR A 590 3.60 44.24 -17.52
N PRO A 591 3.57 45.40 -16.84
CA PRO A 591 3.07 45.49 -15.46
C PRO A 591 1.68 44.88 -15.26
N GLU A 592 0.76 45.11 -16.21
CA GLU A 592 -0.61 44.59 -16.17
C GLU A 592 -0.64 43.06 -16.27
N GLN A 593 0.27 42.49 -17.06
CA GLN A 593 0.44 41.05 -17.22
C GLN A 593 1.01 40.39 -15.96
N LEU A 594 1.96 41.04 -15.29
CA LEU A 594 2.51 40.60 -14.01
C LEU A 594 1.43 40.64 -12.92
N GLU A 595 0.71 41.75 -12.83
CA GLU A 595 -0.37 41.96 -11.87
C GLU A 595 -1.51 40.98 -12.09
N SER A 596 -1.92 40.74 -13.34
CA SER A 596 -2.97 39.77 -13.67
C SER A 596 -2.62 38.35 -13.21
N GLN A 597 -1.37 37.91 -13.39
CA GLN A 597 -0.94 36.56 -12.99
C GLN A 597 -0.89 36.38 -11.47
N PHE A 598 -0.42 37.39 -10.73
CA PHE A 598 -0.41 37.37 -9.28
C PHE A 598 -1.82 37.54 -8.71
N SER A 599 -2.62 38.42 -9.28
CA SER A 599 -4.02 38.59 -8.89
C SER A 599 -4.77 37.25 -8.98
N ALA A 600 -4.74 36.62 -10.16
CA ALA A 600 -5.47 35.37 -10.41
C ALA A 600 -5.04 34.17 -9.54
N ASN A 601 -3.76 34.09 -9.15
CA ASN A 601 -3.22 32.91 -8.46
C ASN A 601 -2.94 33.14 -6.97
N VAL A 602 -2.84 34.39 -6.52
CA VAL A 602 -2.45 34.78 -5.15
C VAL A 602 -3.60 35.55 -4.50
N PHE A 603 -3.98 36.71 -5.06
CA PHE A 603 -4.96 37.59 -4.42
C PHE A 603 -6.36 36.99 -4.42
N ASP A 604 -6.81 36.43 -5.55
CA ASP A 604 -8.11 35.76 -5.67
C ASP A 604 -8.26 34.61 -4.65
N THR A 605 -7.16 33.90 -4.40
CA THR A 605 -7.12 32.83 -3.39
C THR A 605 -7.31 33.40 -1.98
N VAL A 606 -6.65 34.52 -1.65
CA VAL A 606 -6.82 35.20 -0.37
C VAL A 606 -8.27 35.65 -0.18
N TYR A 607 -8.88 36.28 -1.20
CA TYR A 607 -10.25 36.77 -1.10
C TYR A 607 -11.26 35.65 -0.88
N MET A 608 -11.14 34.55 -1.64
CA MET A 608 -12.01 33.38 -1.45
C MET A 608 -11.84 32.74 -0.07
N ILE A 609 -10.62 32.67 0.47
CA ILE A 609 -10.36 32.17 1.82
C ILE A 609 -11.03 33.07 2.86
N GLN A 610 -10.85 34.39 2.75
CA GLN A 610 -11.49 35.35 3.66
C GLN A 610 -13.02 35.24 3.62
N ALA A 611 -13.61 35.11 2.42
CA ALA A 611 -15.05 34.93 2.24
C ALA A 611 -15.52 33.60 2.85
N ALA A 612 -14.85 32.49 2.57
CA ALA A 612 -15.21 31.18 3.11
C ALA A 612 -15.14 31.12 4.64
N VAL A 613 -14.13 31.75 5.25
CA VAL A 613 -13.97 31.77 6.70
C VAL A 613 -14.99 32.70 7.36
N LYS A 614 -15.07 33.96 6.90
CA LYS A 614 -15.88 35.00 7.55
C LYS A 614 -17.37 34.86 7.23
N VAL A 615 -17.69 34.76 5.94
CA VAL A 615 -19.08 34.74 5.44
C VAL A 615 -19.60 33.32 5.40
N GLY A 616 -18.75 32.38 4.97
CA GLY A 616 -19.05 30.95 4.92
C GLY A 616 -19.10 30.29 6.29
N LYS A 617 -18.76 31.01 7.38
CA LYS A 617 -18.76 30.53 8.77
C LYS A 617 -18.07 29.17 8.90
N MET A 618 -16.94 29.01 8.21
CA MET A 618 -16.25 27.72 8.10
C MET A 618 -15.94 27.17 9.50
N PRO A 619 -16.43 25.96 9.85
CA PRO A 619 -16.28 25.43 11.19
C PRO A 619 -14.81 25.03 11.47
N LYS A 620 -14.48 24.84 12.76
CA LYS A 620 -13.22 24.21 13.14
C LYS A 620 -13.13 22.82 12.48
N GLY A 621 -12.03 22.57 11.79
CA GLY A 621 -11.90 21.37 10.96
C GLY A 621 -12.47 21.52 9.55
N GLY A 622 -12.81 22.73 9.12
CA GLY A 622 -13.01 23.06 7.71
C GLY A 622 -11.75 22.80 6.88
N ARG A 623 -11.93 22.69 5.56
CA ARG A 623 -10.88 22.34 4.61
C ARG A 623 -10.78 23.38 3.51
N ILE A 624 -9.58 23.92 3.29
CA ILE A 624 -9.28 24.82 2.19
C ILE A 624 -8.21 24.15 1.33
N ILE A 625 -8.47 23.95 0.05
CA ILE A 625 -7.53 23.28 -0.86
C ILE A 625 -7.17 24.23 -1.99
N ASN A 626 -5.88 24.53 -2.12
CA ASN A 626 -5.35 25.39 -3.18
C ASN A 626 -4.72 24.52 -4.26
N ILE A 627 -5.20 24.65 -5.50
CA ILE A 627 -4.69 23.87 -6.63
C ILE A 627 -3.37 24.48 -7.12
N GLY A 628 -2.28 23.77 -6.83
CA GLY A 628 -0.92 24.17 -7.17
C GLY A 628 -0.49 23.79 -8.59
N SER A 629 0.81 23.87 -8.86
CA SER A 629 1.40 23.49 -10.15
C SER A 629 2.79 22.85 -9.97
N ALA A 630 3.21 22.00 -10.90
CA ALA A 630 4.61 21.55 -10.97
C ALA A 630 5.57 22.73 -11.23
N GLY A 631 5.09 23.77 -11.92
CA GLY A 631 5.84 25.00 -12.18
C GLY A 631 6.25 25.75 -10.91
N SER A 632 5.61 25.54 -9.76
CA SER A 632 6.04 26.16 -8.49
C SER A 632 7.35 25.59 -7.93
N LYS A 633 7.84 24.47 -8.49
CA LYS A 633 9.06 23.76 -8.06
C LYS A 633 10.07 23.54 -9.19
N LEU A 634 9.62 23.58 -10.45
CA LEU A 634 10.45 23.37 -11.62
C LEU A 634 10.65 24.68 -12.37
N ALA A 635 11.91 25.02 -12.68
CA ALA A 635 12.24 26.14 -13.54
C ALA A 635 11.91 25.78 -15.00
N ALA A 636 10.65 25.99 -15.40
CA ALA A 636 10.23 25.81 -16.79
C ALA A 636 10.55 27.06 -17.61
N ALA A 637 11.33 26.90 -18.69
CA ALA A 637 11.54 27.95 -19.68
C ALA A 637 10.18 28.44 -20.21
N TYR A 638 10.01 29.76 -20.34
CA TYR A 638 8.81 30.45 -20.84
C TYR A 638 7.56 30.53 -19.91
N ASN A 639 7.66 30.16 -18.63
CA ASN A 639 6.55 30.30 -17.65
C ASN A 639 6.98 30.86 -16.28
N GLY A 640 8.08 31.62 -16.20
CA GLY A 640 8.69 32.05 -14.93
C GLY A 640 7.77 32.86 -14.01
N ILE A 641 6.94 33.75 -14.56
CA ILE A 641 6.02 34.60 -13.79
C ILE A 641 4.87 33.78 -13.19
N TYR A 642 4.28 32.86 -13.97
CA TYR A 642 3.27 31.93 -13.49
C TYR A 642 3.84 30.95 -12.44
N ALA A 643 5.06 30.46 -12.66
CA ALA A 643 5.78 29.64 -11.69
C ALA A 643 5.97 30.38 -10.36
N ALA A 644 6.38 31.65 -10.42
CA ALA A 644 6.53 32.51 -9.24
C ALA A 644 5.21 32.74 -8.50
N SER A 645 4.11 33.03 -9.20
CA SER A 645 2.80 33.23 -8.57
C SER A 645 2.29 31.95 -7.88
N LYS A 646 2.48 30.78 -8.50
CA LYS A 646 2.16 29.48 -7.88
C LYS A 646 3.11 29.11 -6.73
N ALA A 647 4.37 29.52 -6.79
CA ALA A 647 5.30 29.37 -5.66
C ALA A 647 4.89 30.27 -4.47
N ALA A 648 4.43 31.49 -4.74
CA ALA A 648 3.87 32.37 -3.72
C ALA A 648 2.60 31.76 -3.09
N GLN A 649 1.68 31.24 -3.90
CA GLN A 649 0.49 30.52 -3.43
C GLN A 649 0.87 29.32 -2.54
N ASP A 650 1.84 28.51 -2.96
CA ASP A 650 2.35 27.38 -2.17
C ASP A 650 2.95 27.85 -0.83
N CYS A 651 3.74 28.93 -0.84
CA CYS A 651 4.37 29.47 0.36
C CYS A 651 3.34 29.98 1.37
N MET A 652 2.36 30.76 0.90
CA MET A 652 1.25 31.24 1.75
C MET A 652 0.44 30.09 2.33
N THR A 653 0.14 29.07 1.51
CA THR A 653 -0.61 27.88 1.96
C THR A 653 0.12 27.17 3.12
N LYS A 654 1.44 27.05 3.05
CA LYS A 654 2.26 26.48 4.14
C LYS A 654 2.25 27.38 5.39
N SER A 655 2.52 28.67 5.21
CA SER A 655 2.57 29.63 6.33
C SER A 655 1.23 29.69 7.09
N TRP A 656 0.11 29.73 6.37
CA TRP A 656 -1.21 29.74 6.99
C TRP A 656 -1.57 28.38 7.61
N ALA A 657 -1.07 27.27 7.09
CA ALA A 657 -1.24 25.97 7.75
C ALA A 657 -0.55 25.93 9.12
N ASP A 658 0.58 26.63 9.28
CA ASP A 658 1.30 26.70 10.57
C ASP A 658 0.64 27.70 11.55
N VAL A 659 0.13 28.84 11.06
CA VAL A 659 -0.46 29.90 11.91
C VAL A 659 -1.93 29.61 12.28
N GLU A 660 -2.73 29.08 11.33
CA GLU A 660 -4.17 28.81 11.50
C GLU A 660 -4.47 27.30 11.65
N GLY A 661 -3.43 26.46 11.75
CA GLY A 661 -3.50 24.99 11.77
C GLY A 661 -4.29 24.37 12.93
N HIS A 662 -4.64 25.17 13.94
CA HIS A 662 -5.55 24.74 15.00
C HIS A 662 -7.04 24.82 14.59
N HIS A 663 -7.38 25.43 13.44
CA HIS A 663 -8.75 25.70 13.00
C HIS A 663 -9.08 25.26 11.55
N LEU A 664 -8.11 25.26 10.62
CA LEU A 664 -8.32 24.97 9.19
C LEU A 664 -7.23 24.04 8.64
N LEU A 665 -7.58 23.01 7.83
CA LEU A 665 -6.56 22.28 7.07
C LEU A 665 -6.43 22.85 5.65
N LEU A 666 -5.22 23.32 5.35
CA LEU A 666 -4.80 23.84 4.06
C LEU A 666 -4.01 22.77 3.30
N ALA A 667 -4.52 22.33 2.15
CA ALA A 667 -3.88 21.26 1.37
C ALA A 667 -3.51 21.70 -0.06
N ARG A 668 -2.40 21.15 -0.55
CA ARG A 668 -1.90 21.30 -1.94
C ARG A 668 -2.40 20.14 -2.80
N SER A 669 -2.63 20.35 -4.09
CA SER A 669 -2.68 19.25 -5.07
C SER A 669 -1.32 19.06 -5.75
N GLY A 670 -0.84 17.81 -5.83
CA GLY A 670 0.26 17.42 -6.71
C GLY A 670 -0.30 16.79 -8.00
N LEU A 671 0.02 17.40 -9.14
CA LEU A 671 -0.13 16.90 -10.52
C LEU A 671 -1.50 16.34 -10.98
N THR A 672 -2.11 17.04 -11.94
CA THR A 672 -2.92 16.42 -13.01
C THR A 672 -2.67 17.13 -14.35
N ALA A 673 -2.48 16.32 -15.40
CA ALA A 673 -2.40 16.61 -16.85
C ALA A 673 -0.98 16.66 -17.46
N HIS A 674 -0.61 15.56 -18.13
CA HIS A 674 0.09 15.61 -19.41
C HIS A 674 -0.93 16.08 -20.48
N PRO A 675 -0.61 17.04 -21.36
CA PRO A 675 -1.14 17.04 -22.72
C PRO A 675 -0.37 16.01 -23.57
N PRO A 676 -0.95 15.56 -24.69
CA PRO A 676 -0.44 14.45 -25.54
C PRO A 676 1.02 14.59 -25.97
#